data_AF-P51797-F1
#
_entry.id   AF-P51797-F1
#
_cell.length_a   1.000
_cell.length_b   1.000
_cell.length_c   1.000
_cell.angle_alpha   90.00
_cell.angle_beta   90.00
_cell.angle_gamma   90.00
#
_symmetry.space_group_name_H-M   'P 1'
#
loop_
_entity.id
_entity.type
_entity.pdbx_description
1 polymer ?
#
loop_
_entity_poly.entity_id
_entity_poly.type
_entity_poly.pdbx_seq_one_letter_code
_entity_poly.pdbx_strand_id
1 'polypeptide(L)'
;MAGCRGSLCCCCRWCCCCGERETRTPEELTILGETQEEEDEILPRKDYESLDYDRCINDPYLEVLETMDNKKGRRYEAVKWMVVFAIGVCTGLVGLFVDFFVRLFTQLKFGVVQTSVEECSQKGCLALSLLELLGFNLTFVFLASLLVLIEPVAAGSGIPEVKCYLNGVKVPGIVRLRTLLCKVLGVLFSVAGGLFVEKEGPMIHSGSVVGAGLPQFQSISLRKIQFNFPYFRSDRDKRDFVSAGAAAGVAAAFGAPIGGTLFSLEEGSSFWNQGLTWKVLFCSMSATFTLNFFRSGIQFGSWGSFQLPGLLNFGEFKCSDSDKKCHLWTAMDLGFFVVMGVIGGLLGATFNCLNKRLAKYRMRNVHPKPKLVRVLESLLVSLVTTVVVFVASMVLGECRQMSSSSQIGNDSFQLQVTEDVNSSIKTFFCPNDTYNDMATLFFNPQESAILQLFHQDGTFSPVTLALFFVLYFLLACWTYGISVPSGLFVPSLLCGAAFGRLVANVLKSYIGLGHIYSGTFALIGAAAFLGGVVRMTISLTVILIESTNEITYGLPIMVTLMVAKWTGDFFNKGIYDIHVGLRGVPLLEWETEVEMDKLRASDIMEPNLTYVYPHTRIQSLVSILRTTVHHAFPVVTENRGNEKEFMKGNQLISNNIKFKKSSILTRAGEQRKRSQSMKSYPSSELRNMCDEHIASEEPAEKEDLLQQMLERRYTPYPNLYPDQSPSEDWTMEERFRPLTFHGLILRSQLVTLLVRGVCYSESQSSASQPRLSYAEMAEDYPRYPDIHDLDLTLLNPRMIVDVTPYMNPSPFTVSPNTHVSQVFNLFRTMGLRHLPVVNAVGEIVGIITRHNLTYEFLQARLRQHYQTI
;
A
#
# COMPACT_ATOMS: atom_id res chain seq x y z
N MET A 1 -28.93 -56.23 -15.41
CA MET A 1 -28.86 -56.63 -13.99
C MET A 1 -28.11 -57.94 -13.88
N ALA A 2 -26.79 -57.89 -13.70
CA ALA A 2 -25.94 -59.02 -13.31
C ALA A 2 -24.72 -58.42 -12.57
N GLY A 3 -24.39 -58.97 -11.41
CA GLY A 3 -23.62 -58.29 -10.37
C GLY A 3 -22.14 -58.06 -10.71
N CYS A 4 -21.65 -56.89 -10.33
CA CYS A 4 -20.26 -56.65 -9.97
C CYS A 4 -20.24 -55.90 -8.64
N ARG A 5 -20.44 -56.65 -7.55
CA ARG A 5 -20.07 -56.24 -6.19
C ARG A 5 -18.68 -56.82 -5.91
N GLY A 6 -17.71 -55.96 -5.63
CA GLY A 6 -16.56 -56.33 -4.81
C GLY A 6 -15.28 -56.75 -5.53
N SER A 7 -14.61 -55.83 -6.23
CA SER A 7 -13.15 -55.82 -6.26
C SER A 7 -12.66 -54.37 -6.42
N LEU A 8 -11.92 -53.89 -5.42
CA LEU A 8 -11.14 -52.66 -5.50
C LEU A 8 -10.14 -52.80 -6.67
N CYS A 9 -10.34 -52.07 -7.75
CA CYS A 9 -9.36 -51.99 -8.84
C CYS A 9 -8.21 -51.07 -8.39
N CYS A 10 -7.10 -51.65 -7.91
CA CYS A 10 -5.92 -50.93 -7.44
C CYS A 10 -4.96 -50.46 -8.56
N CYS A 11 -5.40 -50.36 -9.82
CA CYS A 11 -4.50 -50.14 -10.95
C CYS A 11 -5.01 -49.13 -12.00
N CYS A 12 -5.26 -47.87 -11.64
CA CYS A 12 -5.55 -46.83 -12.63
C CYS A 12 -4.95 -45.48 -12.22
N ARG A 13 -3.63 -45.33 -12.28
CA ARG A 13 -3.03 -43.98 -12.42
C ARG A 13 -2.94 -43.54 -13.88
N TRP A 14 -3.01 -44.46 -14.86
CA TRP A 14 -2.93 -44.16 -16.31
C TRP A 14 -3.83 -45.07 -17.18
N CYS A 15 -5.14 -45.15 -16.92
CA CYS A 15 -6.04 -45.88 -17.84
C CYS A 15 -7.17 -44.98 -18.31
N CYS A 16 -7.23 -44.73 -19.62
CA CYS A 16 -8.21 -43.89 -20.34
C CYS A 16 -9.65 -44.46 -20.36
N CYS A 17 -10.03 -45.31 -19.41
CA CYS A 17 -11.33 -46.00 -19.39
C CYS A 17 -12.35 -45.38 -18.42
N CYS A 18 -11.97 -44.36 -17.65
CA CYS A 18 -12.94 -43.54 -16.92
C CYS A 18 -13.34 -42.37 -17.82
N GLY A 19 -14.60 -42.40 -18.29
CA GLY A 19 -15.14 -41.48 -19.27
C GLY A 19 -14.80 -40.03 -19.03
N GLU A 20 -14.63 -39.31 -20.14
CA GLU A 20 -14.44 -37.86 -20.27
C GLU A 20 -15.02 -37.10 -19.08
N ARG A 21 -14.16 -36.79 -18.10
CA ARG A 21 -14.46 -35.69 -17.18
C ARG A 21 -14.35 -34.45 -18.04
N GLU A 22 -15.49 -33.86 -18.39
CA GLU A 22 -15.60 -32.52 -18.96
C GLU A 22 -14.54 -31.63 -18.29
N THR A 23 -13.53 -31.23 -19.05
CA THR A 23 -12.48 -30.33 -18.59
C THR A 23 -13.11 -28.94 -18.47
N ARG A 24 -13.67 -28.65 -17.30
CA ARG A 24 -14.24 -27.33 -16.99
C ARG A 24 -13.13 -26.29 -16.93
N THR A 25 -13.44 -25.10 -17.43
CA THR A 25 -12.47 -24.00 -17.48
C THR A 25 -12.20 -23.45 -16.07
N PRO A 26 -11.00 -22.92 -15.79
CA PRO A 26 -10.69 -22.32 -14.49
C PRO A 26 -11.64 -21.17 -14.10
N GLU A 27 -12.30 -20.53 -15.09
CA GLU A 27 -13.32 -19.51 -14.86
C GLU A 27 -14.63 -20.10 -14.30
N GLU A 28 -15.05 -21.28 -14.73
CA GLU A 28 -16.21 -21.97 -14.14
C GLU A 28 -15.95 -22.45 -12.71
N LEU A 29 -14.74 -22.96 -12.43
CA LEU A 29 -14.36 -23.37 -11.07
C LEU A 29 -14.31 -22.19 -10.09
N THR A 30 -13.89 -21.01 -10.54
CA THR A 30 -13.88 -19.80 -9.70
C THR A 30 -15.28 -19.26 -9.40
N ILE A 31 -16.22 -19.35 -10.35
CA ILE A 31 -17.62 -18.96 -10.12
C ILE A 31 -18.31 -19.92 -9.14
N LEU A 32 -18.00 -21.22 -9.19
CA LEU A 32 -18.60 -22.24 -8.33
C LEU A 32 -17.90 -22.42 -6.97
N GLY A 33 -16.73 -21.80 -6.77
CA GLY A 33 -15.99 -21.86 -5.51
C GLY A 33 -15.33 -23.23 -5.23
N GLU A 34 -15.16 -24.06 -6.25
CA GLU A 34 -14.49 -25.35 -6.17
C GLU A 34 -13.03 -25.16 -6.64
N THR A 35 -12.08 -24.96 -5.73
CA THR A 35 -10.64 -24.89 -6.07
C THR A 35 -10.04 -26.30 -5.96
N GLN A 36 -9.30 -26.75 -6.98
CA GLN A 36 -8.49 -27.98 -6.90
C GLN A 36 -7.45 -27.87 -5.77
N GLU A 37 -7.15 -28.99 -5.12
CA GLU A 37 -6.23 -29.08 -3.97
C GLU A 37 -4.75 -28.80 -4.31
N GLU A 38 -4.41 -28.68 -5.59
CA GLU A 38 -3.06 -28.39 -6.05
C GLU A 38 -2.85 -26.87 -6.09
N GLU A 39 -2.16 -26.37 -5.06
CA GLU A 39 -1.74 -24.99 -4.86
C GLU A 39 -2.91 -23.98 -4.87
N ASP A 40 -3.45 -23.68 -3.68
CA ASP A 40 -4.40 -22.57 -3.43
C ASP A 40 -3.79 -21.18 -3.78
N GLU A 41 -3.40 -20.92 -5.02
CA GLU A 41 -3.12 -19.57 -5.50
C GLU A 41 -4.46 -18.84 -5.56
N ILE A 42 -4.66 -17.96 -4.59
CA ILE A 42 -5.81 -17.07 -4.52
C ILE A 42 -5.66 -16.11 -5.69
N LEU A 43 -6.27 -16.48 -6.82
CA LEU A 43 -6.29 -15.68 -8.04
C LEU A 43 -6.57 -14.21 -7.69
N PRO A 44 -5.79 -13.25 -8.20
CA PRO A 44 -6.00 -11.86 -7.92
C PRO A 44 -7.40 -11.50 -8.39
N ARG A 45 -8.19 -10.89 -7.49
CA ARG A 45 -9.54 -10.46 -7.85
C ARG A 45 -9.42 -9.52 -9.05
N LYS A 46 -10.12 -9.83 -10.15
CA LYS A 46 -10.22 -8.99 -11.36
C LYS A 46 -10.76 -7.57 -11.07
N ASP A 47 -11.15 -7.29 -9.82
CA ASP A 47 -11.75 -6.02 -9.36
C ASP A 47 -10.75 -4.91 -9.00
N TYR A 48 -9.44 -5.18 -8.93
CA TYR A 48 -8.45 -4.15 -8.56
C TYR A 48 -8.04 -3.28 -9.75
N GLU A 49 -8.36 -1.99 -9.66
CA GLU A 49 -7.87 -0.98 -10.61
C GLU A 49 -6.46 -0.52 -10.21
N SER A 50 -5.65 -0.15 -11.20
CA SER A 50 -4.37 0.54 -10.99
C SER A 50 -4.58 2.05 -10.86
N LEU A 51 -3.72 2.72 -10.10
CA LEU A 51 -3.62 4.18 -10.03
C LEU A 51 -2.69 4.69 -11.13
N ASP A 52 -2.91 5.93 -11.56
CA ASP A 52 -2.09 6.55 -12.62
C ASP A 52 -1.12 7.57 -12.03
N TYR A 53 0.16 7.20 -11.94
CA TYR A 53 1.19 8.09 -11.39
C TYR A 53 1.93 8.89 -12.45
N ASP A 54 1.77 8.53 -13.73
CA ASP A 54 2.38 9.28 -14.81
C ASP A 54 1.65 10.62 -15.01
N ARG A 55 2.41 11.65 -15.39
CA ARG A 55 1.82 12.96 -15.67
C ARG A 55 1.44 13.00 -17.15
N CYS A 56 0.15 13.09 -17.42
CA CYS A 56 -0.35 13.36 -18.77
C CYS A 56 0.04 14.80 -19.18
N ILE A 57 1.05 14.93 -20.03
CA ILE A 57 1.49 16.22 -20.59
C ILE A 57 0.63 16.52 -21.81
N ASN A 58 -0.53 17.12 -21.60
CA ASN A 58 -1.43 17.56 -22.67
C ASN A 58 -1.35 19.09 -22.86
N ASP A 59 -1.96 19.63 -23.92
CA ASP A 59 -1.90 21.06 -24.23
C ASP A 59 -2.42 21.93 -23.06
N PRO A 60 -3.57 21.63 -22.42
CA PRO A 60 -4.04 22.42 -21.27
C PRO A 60 -3.06 22.44 -20.10
N TYR A 61 -2.34 21.34 -19.87
CA TYR A 61 -1.30 21.29 -18.84
C TYR A 61 -0.06 22.08 -19.25
N LEU A 62 0.30 22.06 -20.54
CA LEU A 62 1.40 22.84 -21.07
C LEU A 62 1.12 24.35 -20.95
N GLU A 63 -0.11 24.80 -21.21
CA GLU A 63 -0.54 26.19 -20.98
C GLU A 63 -0.37 26.59 -19.50
N VAL A 64 -0.68 25.67 -18.56
CA VAL A 64 -0.41 25.91 -17.14
C VAL A 64 1.08 26.04 -16.89
N LEU A 65 1.91 25.17 -17.46
CA LEU A 65 3.37 25.22 -17.33
C LEU A 65 3.97 26.51 -17.90
N GLU A 66 3.51 26.96 -19.07
CA GLU A 66 3.96 28.21 -19.70
C GLU A 66 3.60 29.44 -18.87
N THR A 67 2.45 29.40 -18.19
CA THR A 67 2.04 30.47 -17.28
C THR A 67 2.66 30.37 -15.87
N MET A 68 3.47 29.33 -15.59
CA MET A 68 4.15 29.16 -14.30
C MET A 68 5.39 30.04 -14.19
N ASP A 69 5.22 31.20 -13.57
CA ASP A 69 6.36 32.01 -13.12
C ASP A 69 7.06 31.38 -11.90
N ASN A 70 8.33 31.74 -11.72
CA ASN A 70 9.10 31.42 -10.50
C ASN A 70 8.34 31.77 -9.20
N LYS A 71 7.56 32.86 -9.20
CA LYS A 71 6.74 33.27 -8.05
C LYS A 71 5.59 32.29 -7.78
N LYS A 72 4.90 31.82 -8.82
CA LYS A 72 3.82 30.82 -8.71
C LYS A 72 4.39 29.46 -8.30
N GLY A 73 5.52 29.06 -8.88
CA GLY A 73 6.23 27.83 -8.49
C GLY A 73 6.63 27.83 -7.01
N ARG A 74 7.23 28.93 -6.51
CA ARG A 74 7.53 29.09 -5.08
C ARG A 74 6.29 29.05 -4.20
N ARG A 75 5.18 29.67 -4.63
CA ARG A 75 3.91 29.61 -3.89
C ARG A 75 3.36 28.19 -3.83
N TYR A 76 3.36 27.47 -4.95
CA TYR A 76 2.92 26.07 -5.00
C TYR A 76 3.74 25.20 -4.05
N GLU A 77 5.06 25.34 -4.09
CA GLU A 77 5.96 24.61 -3.21
C GLU A 77 5.72 24.98 -1.74
N ALA A 78 5.60 26.26 -1.40
CA ALA A 78 5.28 26.70 -0.04
C ALA A 78 3.94 26.13 0.47
N VAL A 79 2.90 26.09 -0.36
CA VAL A 79 1.63 25.46 0.00
C VAL A 79 1.81 23.95 0.21
N LYS A 80 2.62 23.27 -0.62
CA LYS A 80 2.92 21.84 -0.43
C LYS A 80 3.58 21.60 0.93
N TRP A 81 4.54 22.43 1.34
CA TRP A 81 5.15 22.38 2.68
C TRP A 81 4.13 22.63 3.80
N MET A 82 3.23 23.60 3.65
CA MET A 82 2.18 23.89 4.64
C MET A 82 1.19 22.72 4.80
N VAL A 83 0.82 22.06 3.70
CA VAL A 83 -0.06 20.88 3.73
C VAL A 83 0.64 19.71 4.41
N VAL A 84 1.92 19.47 4.10
CA VAL A 84 2.74 18.43 4.76
C VAL A 84 2.85 18.69 6.26
N PHE A 85 3.09 19.94 6.67
CA PHE A 85 3.10 20.33 8.08
C PHE A 85 1.75 20.03 8.76
N ALA A 86 0.64 20.43 8.13
CA ALA A 86 -0.69 20.17 8.65
C ALA A 86 -1.01 18.67 8.77
N ILE A 87 -0.53 17.84 7.83
CA ILE A 87 -0.66 16.38 7.90
C ILE A 87 0.05 15.86 9.16
N GLY A 88 1.31 16.23 9.38
CA GLY A 88 2.04 15.77 10.55
C GLY A 88 1.41 16.22 11.87
N VAL A 89 0.98 17.47 11.98
CA VAL A 89 0.25 17.98 13.17
C VAL A 89 -1.05 17.20 13.40
N CYS A 90 -1.89 17.02 12.37
CA CYS A 90 -3.14 16.29 12.49
C CYS A 90 -2.92 14.81 12.86
N THR A 91 -1.93 14.15 12.27
CA THR A 91 -1.58 12.76 12.59
C THR A 91 -1.07 12.64 14.04
N GLY A 92 -0.25 13.59 14.50
CA GLY A 92 0.19 13.65 15.89
C GLY A 92 -0.96 13.84 16.88
N LEU A 93 -1.95 14.68 16.55
CA LEU A 93 -3.16 14.86 17.36
C LEU A 93 -4.04 13.60 17.41
N VAL A 94 -4.14 12.85 16.30
CA VAL A 94 -4.83 11.55 16.30
C VAL A 94 -4.12 10.55 17.20
N GLY A 95 -2.79 10.49 17.15
CA GLY A 95 -1.99 9.64 18.05
C GLY A 95 -2.17 9.99 19.52
N LEU A 96 -2.14 11.29 19.85
CA LEU A 96 -2.41 11.79 21.19
C LEU A 96 -3.81 11.42 21.69
N PHE A 97 -4.83 11.58 20.84
CA PHE A 97 -6.20 11.20 21.15
C PHE A 97 -6.31 9.70 21.46
N VAL A 98 -5.71 8.85 20.62
CA VAL A 98 -5.71 7.40 20.84
C VAL A 98 -5.04 7.05 22.16
N ASP A 99 -3.85 7.57 22.42
CA ASP A 99 -3.10 7.27 23.64
C ASP A 99 -3.83 7.73 24.91
N PHE A 100 -4.35 8.96 24.92
CA PHE A 100 -5.07 9.51 26.06
C PHE A 100 -6.28 8.64 26.45
N PHE A 101 -7.13 8.28 25.48
CA PHE A 101 -8.33 7.50 25.75
C PHE A 101 -8.03 6.03 26.06
N VAL A 102 -7.02 5.44 25.42
CA VAL A 102 -6.56 4.08 25.77
C VAL A 102 -6.08 4.04 27.21
N ARG A 103 -5.31 5.03 27.66
CA ARG A 103 -4.85 5.12 29.06
C ARG A 103 -6.01 5.33 30.01
N LEU A 104 -6.95 6.23 29.69
CA LEU A 104 -8.13 6.47 30.52
C LEU A 104 -8.96 5.19 30.72
N PHE A 105 -9.27 4.46 29.64
CA PHE A 105 -10.05 3.22 29.73
C PHE A 105 -9.28 2.09 30.43
N THR A 106 -7.98 2.00 30.19
CA THR A 106 -7.11 1.04 30.86
C THR A 106 -7.03 1.31 32.37
N GLN A 107 -6.88 2.58 32.78
CA GLN A 107 -6.87 3.00 34.18
C GLN A 107 -8.22 2.74 34.86
N LEU A 108 -9.34 3.04 34.21
CA LEU A 108 -10.67 2.74 34.75
C LEU A 108 -10.86 1.24 34.95
N LYS A 109 -10.47 0.42 33.96
CA LYS A 109 -10.56 -1.05 34.04
C LYS A 109 -9.71 -1.59 35.17
N PHE A 110 -8.42 -1.26 35.19
CA PHE A 110 -7.50 -1.80 36.19
C PHE A 110 -7.72 -1.19 37.57
N GLY A 111 -8.28 0.02 37.69
CA GLY A 111 -8.68 0.57 38.98
C GLY A 111 -9.73 -0.30 39.68
N VAL A 112 -10.78 -0.70 38.96
CA VAL A 112 -11.84 -1.58 39.50
C VAL A 112 -11.30 -2.99 39.74
N VAL A 113 -10.62 -3.57 38.74
CA VAL A 113 -10.13 -4.95 38.84
C VAL A 113 -9.06 -5.09 39.93
N GLN A 114 -8.17 -4.10 40.10
CA GLN A 114 -7.15 -4.15 41.14
C GLN A 114 -7.78 -4.17 42.55
N THR A 115 -8.76 -3.28 42.80
CA THR A 115 -9.47 -3.28 44.10
C THR A 115 -10.20 -4.60 44.37
N SER A 116 -10.80 -5.18 43.34
CA SER A 116 -11.51 -6.46 43.42
C SER A 116 -10.57 -7.63 43.69
N VAL A 117 -9.43 -7.71 42.97
CA VAL A 117 -8.44 -8.78 43.17
C VAL A 117 -7.83 -8.72 44.57
N GLU A 118 -7.49 -7.53 45.07
CA GLU A 118 -6.91 -7.36 46.41
C GLU A 118 -7.91 -7.76 47.51
N GLU A 119 -9.16 -7.31 47.43
CA GLU A 119 -10.21 -7.66 48.39
C GLU A 119 -10.56 -9.17 48.32
N CYS A 120 -10.64 -9.72 47.11
CA CYS A 120 -11.02 -11.12 46.91
C CYS A 120 -9.88 -12.10 47.13
N SER A 121 -8.62 -11.70 47.03
CA SER A 121 -7.48 -12.54 47.41
C SER A 121 -7.52 -12.91 48.90
N GLN A 122 -8.06 -12.02 49.74
CA GLN A 122 -8.25 -12.30 51.17
C GLN A 122 -9.53 -13.09 51.46
N LYS A 123 -10.63 -12.77 50.78
CA LYS A 123 -11.96 -13.35 51.03
C LYS A 123 -12.24 -14.66 50.27
N GLY A 124 -11.38 -15.07 49.35
CA GLY A 124 -11.55 -16.28 48.52
C GLY A 124 -12.53 -16.11 47.35
N CYS A 125 -12.84 -14.88 46.93
CA CYS A 125 -13.82 -14.58 45.87
C CYS A 125 -13.21 -14.30 44.48
N LEU A 126 -12.05 -14.88 44.15
CA LEU A 126 -11.31 -14.58 42.90
C LEU A 126 -12.13 -14.77 41.61
N ALA A 127 -13.13 -15.66 41.62
CA ALA A 127 -14.05 -15.82 40.48
C ALA A 127 -14.82 -14.54 40.12
N LEU A 128 -15.14 -13.67 41.10
CA LEU A 128 -15.79 -12.39 40.85
C LEU A 128 -14.85 -11.42 40.12
N SER A 129 -13.59 -11.34 40.54
CA SER A 129 -12.59 -10.51 39.88
C SER A 129 -12.33 -10.94 38.43
N LEU A 130 -12.35 -12.25 38.15
CA LEU A 130 -12.30 -12.77 36.78
C LEU A 130 -13.54 -12.37 35.97
N LEU A 131 -14.74 -12.44 36.56
CA LEU A 131 -15.99 -12.07 35.89
C LEU A 131 -16.06 -10.57 35.58
N GLU A 132 -15.57 -9.72 36.48
CA GLU A 132 -15.46 -8.27 36.25
C GLU A 132 -14.49 -7.95 35.11
N LEU A 133 -13.29 -8.55 35.14
CA LEU A 133 -12.31 -8.41 34.07
C LEU A 133 -12.86 -8.90 32.73
N LEU A 134 -13.55 -10.03 32.72
CA LEU A 134 -14.20 -10.58 31.54
C LEU A 134 -15.30 -9.64 31.03
N GLY A 135 -16.12 -9.08 31.93
CA GLY A 135 -17.17 -8.12 31.59
C GLY A 135 -16.64 -6.87 30.87
N PHE A 136 -15.58 -6.25 31.41
CA PHE A 136 -14.92 -5.11 30.76
C PHE A 136 -14.33 -5.48 29.39
N ASN A 137 -13.54 -6.56 29.32
CA ASN A 137 -12.84 -6.94 28.10
C ASN A 137 -13.82 -7.35 26.99
N LEU A 138 -14.84 -8.16 27.29
CA LEU A 138 -15.85 -8.55 26.30
C LEU A 138 -16.68 -7.36 25.80
N THR A 139 -17.00 -6.40 26.67
CA THR A 139 -17.75 -5.20 26.28
C THR A 139 -16.95 -4.33 25.31
N PHE A 140 -15.67 -4.10 25.60
CA PHE A 140 -14.80 -3.33 24.71
C PHE A 140 -14.57 -4.05 23.37
N VAL A 141 -14.28 -5.35 23.38
CA VAL A 141 -14.08 -6.12 22.14
C VAL A 141 -15.36 -6.21 21.32
N PHE A 142 -16.53 -6.30 21.96
CA PHE A 142 -17.83 -6.23 21.28
C PHE A 142 -18.00 -4.91 20.53
N LEU A 143 -17.69 -3.78 21.17
CA LEU A 143 -17.81 -2.47 20.54
C LEU A 143 -16.78 -2.28 19.40
N ALA A 144 -15.55 -2.75 19.59
CA ALA A 144 -14.51 -2.69 18.57
C ALA A 144 -14.88 -3.50 17.32
N SER A 145 -15.41 -4.72 17.51
CA SER A 145 -15.84 -5.59 16.40
C SER A 145 -17.08 -5.07 15.69
N LEU A 146 -18.00 -4.39 16.40
CA LEU A 146 -19.15 -3.72 15.81
C LEU A 146 -18.74 -2.57 14.88
N LEU A 147 -17.69 -1.80 15.22
CA LEU A 147 -17.18 -0.73 14.36
C LEU A 147 -16.55 -1.28 13.06
N VAL A 148 -15.82 -2.39 13.14
CA VAL A 148 -15.30 -3.09 11.96
C VAL A 148 -16.42 -3.71 11.12
N LEU A 149 -17.55 -4.06 11.74
CA LEU A 149 -18.71 -4.55 11.00
C LEU A 149 -19.34 -3.47 10.10
N ILE A 150 -19.31 -2.21 10.55
CA ILE A 150 -19.75 -1.05 9.75
C ILE A 150 -18.79 -0.83 8.58
N GLU A 151 -17.47 -0.85 8.85
CA GLU A 151 -16.45 -0.62 7.85
C GLU A 151 -15.38 -1.72 7.90
N PRO A 152 -15.50 -2.80 7.08
CA PRO A 152 -14.62 -3.96 7.16
C PRO A 152 -13.18 -3.66 6.78
N VAL A 153 -12.92 -2.58 6.03
CA VAL A 153 -11.57 -2.11 5.69
C VAL A 153 -10.78 -1.63 6.93
N ALA A 154 -11.48 -1.33 8.03
CA ALA A 154 -10.84 -0.98 9.29
C ALA A 154 -10.25 -2.20 10.05
N ALA A 155 -10.54 -3.44 9.65
CA ALA A 155 -9.98 -4.63 10.29
C ALA A 155 -8.43 -4.69 10.20
N GLY A 156 -7.80 -5.37 11.17
CA GLY A 156 -6.35 -5.61 11.16
C GLY A 156 -5.50 -4.33 11.27
N SER A 157 -4.27 -4.39 10.79
CA SER A 157 -3.30 -3.29 10.93
C SER A 157 -3.62 -2.13 9.98
N GLY A 158 -3.86 -2.43 8.70
CA GLY A 158 -3.96 -1.40 7.65
C GLY A 158 -2.66 -1.19 6.86
N ILE A 159 -1.52 -1.67 7.38
CA ILE A 159 -0.22 -1.62 6.68
C ILE A 159 -0.27 -2.32 5.31
N PRO A 160 -0.79 -3.57 5.19
CA PRO A 160 -0.90 -4.23 3.87
C PRO A 160 -1.68 -3.41 2.84
N GLU A 161 -2.77 -2.77 3.27
CA GLU A 161 -3.61 -1.95 2.42
C GLU A 161 -2.87 -0.68 1.96
N VAL A 162 -2.16 -0.02 2.88
CA VAL A 162 -1.35 1.16 2.57
C VAL A 162 -0.21 0.81 1.62
N LYS A 163 0.45 -0.33 1.83
CA LYS A 163 1.51 -0.86 0.94
C LYS A 163 0.99 -1.06 -0.49
N CYS A 164 -0.16 -1.73 -0.65
CA CYS A 164 -0.81 -1.90 -1.95
C CYS A 164 -1.17 -0.56 -2.60
N TYR A 165 -1.71 0.37 -1.82
CA TYR A 165 -2.06 1.70 -2.29
C TYR A 165 -0.85 2.45 -2.82
N LEU A 166 0.25 2.49 -2.06
CA LEU A 166 1.48 3.18 -2.44
C LEU A 166 2.18 2.54 -3.65
N ASN A 167 2.07 1.22 -3.82
CA ASN A 167 2.57 0.50 -5.00
C ASN A 167 1.78 0.81 -6.29
N GLY A 168 0.61 1.44 -6.19
CA GLY A 168 -0.22 1.84 -7.34
C GLY A 168 -1.48 1.02 -7.53
N VAL A 169 -1.95 0.29 -6.51
CA VAL A 169 -3.20 -0.45 -6.57
C VAL A 169 -4.30 0.33 -5.85
N LYS A 170 -5.40 0.62 -6.53
CA LYS A 170 -6.54 1.33 -5.96
C LYS A 170 -7.34 0.41 -5.07
N VAL A 171 -7.06 0.43 -3.77
CA VAL A 171 -7.86 -0.28 -2.76
C VAL A 171 -9.12 0.53 -2.44
N PRO A 172 -10.34 0.00 -2.67
CA PRO A 172 -11.57 0.73 -2.40
C PRO A 172 -11.75 0.95 -0.90
N GLY A 173 -12.17 2.15 -0.52
CA GLY A 173 -12.48 2.48 0.87
C GLY A 173 -11.29 2.88 1.73
N ILE A 174 -10.06 2.52 1.41
CA ILE A 174 -8.89 2.73 2.28
C ILE A 174 -8.75 4.16 2.84
N VAL A 175 -8.91 5.18 1.99
CA VAL A 175 -8.71 6.61 2.33
C VAL A 175 -9.98 7.38 2.74
N ARG A 176 -11.07 6.71 3.18
CA ARG A 176 -12.31 7.42 3.54
C ARG A 176 -12.25 7.98 4.97
N LEU A 177 -12.89 9.14 5.21
CA LEU A 177 -13.01 9.67 6.58
C LEU A 177 -13.75 8.70 7.54
N ARG A 178 -14.73 7.95 7.03
CA ARG A 178 -15.43 6.93 7.83
C ARG A 178 -14.50 5.81 8.28
N THR A 179 -13.54 5.40 7.43
CA THR A 179 -12.57 4.35 7.80
C THR A 179 -11.63 4.86 8.88
N LEU A 180 -11.18 6.12 8.80
CA LEU A 180 -10.41 6.76 9.87
C LEU A 180 -11.16 6.70 11.22
N LEU A 181 -12.43 7.12 11.26
CA LEU A 181 -13.21 7.14 12.50
C LEU A 181 -13.41 5.73 13.06
N CYS A 182 -13.80 4.75 12.24
CA CYS A 182 -13.97 3.36 12.67
C CYS A 182 -12.64 2.74 13.12
N LYS A 183 -11.52 3.09 12.46
CA LYS A 183 -10.17 2.61 12.82
C LYS A 183 -9.74 3.16 14.17
N VAL A 184 -9.76 4.49 14.34
CA VAL A 184 -9.34 5.18 15.57
C VAL A 184 -10.18 4.71 16.76
N LEU A 185 -11.52 4.75 16.66
CA LEU A 185 -12.39 4.32 17.76
C LEU A 185 -12.29 2.81 18.03
N GLY A 186 -12.15 1.99 16.98
CA GLY A 186 -12.00 0.55 17.15
C GLY A 186 -10.69 0.16 17.82
N VAL A 187 -9.60 0.92 17.60
CA VAL A 187 -8.33 0.75 18.31
C VAL A 187 -8.45 1.05 19.80
N LEU A 188 -9.18 2.11 20.16
CA LEU A 188 -9.40 2.46 21.58
C LEU A 188 -9.93 1.26 22.36
N PHE A 189 -10.98 0.64 21.82
CA PHE A 189 -11.65 -0.48 22.47
C PHE A 189 -10.91 -1.80 22.30
N SER A 190 -10.18 -2.01 21.19
CA SER A 190 -9.41 -3.24 21.00
C SER A 190 -8.24 -3.36 21.97
N VAL A 191 -7.50 -2.28 22.17
CA VAL A 191 -6.38 -2.22 23.11
C VAL A 191 -6.90 -2.23 24.55
N ALA A 192 -7.92 -1.41 24.87
CA ALA A 192 -8.51 -1.41 26.21
C ALA A 192 -9.14 -2.77 26.59
N GLY A 193 -9.63 -3.52 25.60
CA GLY A 193 -10.17 -4.88 25.75
C GLY A 193 -9.15 -5.95 26.14
N GLY A 194 -7.86 -5.61 26.27
CA GLY A 194 -6.82 -6.55 26.71
C GLY A 194 -6.46 -7.62 25.68
N LEU A 195 -6.85 -7.42 24.42
CA LEU A 195 -6.39 -8.26 23.32
C LEU A 195 -4.91 -7.99 23.04
N PHE A 196 -4.24 -8.98 22.47
CA PHE A 196 -2.80 -8.93 22.16
C PHE A 196 -2.62 -8.21 20.83
N VAL A 197 -3.04 -6.95 20.84
CA VAL A 197 -3.13 -6.04 19.70
C VAL A 197 -2.41 -4.76 20.03
N GLU A 198 -2.09 -4.02 18.98
CA GLU A 198 -1.33 -2.80 19.06
C GLU A 198 -2.04 -1.64 18.34
N LYS A 199 -1.85 -0.43 18.86
CA LYS A 199 -2.36 0.83 18.28
C LYS A 199 -1.50 1.39 17.13
N GLU A 200 -0.22 1.02 17.03
CA GLU A 200 0.74 1.61 16.10
C GLU A 200 0.50 1.23 14.65
N GLY A 201 0.24 -0.04 14.34
CA GLY A 201 -0.16 -0.45 12.99
C GLY A 201 -1.37 0.34 12.45
N PRO A 202 -2.49 0.36 13.20
CA PRO A 202 -3.64 1.21 12.89
C PRO A 202 -3.35 2.71 12.83
N MET A 203 -2.36 3.21 13.57
CA MET A 203 -1.96 4.62 13.49
C MET A 203 -1.22 4.94 12.19
N ILE A 204 -0.41 4.02 11.65
CA ILE A 204 0.20 4.17 10.32
C ILE A 204 -0.90 4.32 9.26
N HIS A 205 -1.92 3.45 9.32
CA HIS A 205 -3.06 3.55 8.42
C HIS A 205 -3.85 4.85 8.64
N SER A 206 -4.10 5.24 9.89
CA SER A 206 -4.81 6.49 10.22
C SER A 206 -4.05 7.72 9.67
N GLY A 207 -2.72 7.73 9.81
CA GLY A 207 -1.85 8.75 9.24
C GLY A 207 -1.94 8.80 7.71
N SER A 208 -1.92 7.65 7.04
CA SER A 208 -2.16 7.55 5.59
C SER A 208 -3.51 8.14 5.16
N VAL A 209 -4.58 7.90 5.93
CA VAL A 209 -5.91 8.47 5.62
C VAL A 209 -5.92 9.99 5.81
N VAL A 210 -5.28 10.51 6.86
CA VAL A 210 -5.10 11.95 7.08
C VAL A 210 -4.33 12.58 5.91
N GLY A 211 -3.24 11.94 5.47
CA GLY A 211 -2.44 12.34 4.32
C GLY A 211 -3.22 12.36 3.01
N ALA A 212 -4.12 11.41 2.79
CA ALA A 212 -5.01 11.42 1.63
C ALA A 212 -6.13 12.48 1.72
N GLY A 213 -6.68 12.70 2.91
CA GLY A 213 -7.89 13.49 3.12
C GLY A 213 -7.63 15.00 3.14
N LEU A 214 -6.57 15.45 3.80
CA LEU A 214 -6.27 16.88 3.99
C LEU A 214 -6.02 17.64 2.67
N PRO A 215 -5.20 17.14 1.71
CA PRO A 215 -4.97 17.84 0.45
C PRO A 215 -6.23 17.90 -0.42
N GLN A 216 -7.15 16.95 -0.26
CA GLN A 216 -8.33 16.86 -1.10
C GLN A 216 -9.46 17.80 -0.66
N PHE A 217 -9.58 18.10 0.65
CA PHE A 217 -10.61 18.90 1.35
C PHE A 217 -11.90 19.26 0.58
N GLN A 218 -12.46 18.29 -0.14
CA GLN A 218 -13.83 18.19 -0.61
C GLN A 218 -14.42 16.95 0.04
N SER A 219 -14.54 16.98 1.38
CA SER A 219 -15.38 15.99 2.02
C SER A 219 -16.82 16.33 1.71
N ILE A 220 -17.59 15.38 1.15
CA ILE A 220 -19.05 15.50 1.01
C ILE A 220 -19.67 15.92 2.36
N SER A 221 -19.07 15.48 3.48
CA SER A 221 -19.53 15.81 4.84
C SER A 221 -19.30 17.27 5.23
N LEU A 222 -18.35 17.98 4.63
CA LEU A 222 -17.95 19.35 5.01
C LEU A 222 -18.03 20.31 3.80
N ARG A 223 -19.08 20.19 2.99
CA ARG A 223 -19.32 20.97 1.75
C ARG A 223 -19.21 22.50 1.92
N LYS A 224 -19.27 23.02 3.16
CA LYS A 224 -19.25 24.46 3.50
C LYS A 224 -17.89 25.14 3.38
N ILE A 225 -16.78 24.40 3.39
CA ILE A 225 -15.43 24.98 3.32
C ILE A 225 -14.81 24.59 1.98
N GLN A 226 -15.04 25.40 0.95
CA GLN A 226 -14.39 25.23 -0.35
C GLN A 226 -13.00 25.84 -0.31
N PHE A 227 -12.00 25.09 0.13
CA PHE A 227 -10.62 25.44 -0.19
C PHE A 227 -10.39 25.13 -1.67
N ASN A 228 -10.58 26.14 -2.53
CA ASN A 228 -10.27 26.08 -3.97
C ASN A 228 -8.75 26.09 -4.19
N PHE A 229 -8.05 25.05 -3.72
CA PHE A 229 -6.70 24.76 -4.15
C PHE A 229 -6.75 23.62 -5.18
N PRO A 230 -6.89 23.92 -6.49
CA PRO A 230 -6.94 22.90 -7.54
C PRO A 230 -5.61 22.15 -7.71
N TYR A 231 -4.56 22.57 -7.02
CA TYR A 231 -3.17 22.21 -7.28
C TYR A 231 -2.76 20.78 -6.91
N PHE A 232 -3.49 20.07 -6.05
CA PHE A 232 -3.12 18.72 -5.57
C PHE A 232 -4.14 17.64 -5.96
N ARG A 233 -4.66 17.70 -7.19
CA ARG A 233 -5.67 16.77 -7.73
C ARG A 233 -5.08 15.72 -8.66
N SER A 234 -3.94 15.15 -8.28
CA SER A 234 -3.30 14.05 -9.01
C SER A 234 -3.11 12.85 -8.08
N ASP A 235 -3.20 11.63 -8.62
CA ASP A 235 -2.92 10.40 -7.86
C ASP A 235 -1.47 10.37 -7.37
N ARG A 236 -0.55 10.97 -8.13
CA ARG A 236 0.86 11.14 -7.74
C ARG A 236 1.01 12.02 -6.50
N ASP A 237 0.43 13.22 -6.49
CA ASP A 237 0.52 14.11 -5.32
C ASP A 237 -0.18 13.48 -4.12
N LYS A 238 -1.35 12.87 -4.33
CA LYS A 238 -2.06 12.16 -3.27
C LYS A 238 -1.20 11.05 -2.65
N ARG A 239 -0.53 10.23 -3.46
CA ARG A 239 0.39 9.19 -2.97
C ARG A 239 1.53 9.77 -2.15
N ASP A 240 2.14 10.86 -2.59
CA ASP A 240 3.21 11.54 -1.86
C ASP A 240 2.73 11.98 -0.46
N PHE A 241 1.52 12.55 -0.37
CA PHE A 241 0.93 12.93 0.92
C PHE A 241 0.51 11.73 1.78
N VAL A 242 0.04 10.64 1.16
CA VAL A 242 -0.25 9.38 1.87
C VAL A 242 1.03 8.78 2.44
N SER A 243 2.14 8.82 1.70
CA SER A 243 3.45 8.37 2.17
C SER A 243 3.94 9.21 3.36
N ALA A 244 3.77 10.53 3.26
CA ALA A 244 4.08 11.45 4.37
C ALA A 244 3.20 11.19 5.61
N GLY A 245 1.92 10.89 5.40
CA GLY A 245 0.98 10.52 6.46
C GLY A 245 1.33 9.18 7.12
N ALA A 246 1.71 8.17 6.34
CA ALA A 246 2.18 6.87 6.85
C ALA A 246 3.41 7.06 7.74
N ALA A 247 4.41 7.80 7.25
CA ALA A 247 5.64 8.11 7.99
C ALA A 247 5.38 8.93 9.26
N ALA A 248 4.45 9.89 9.22
CA ALA A 248 4.00 10.63 10.40
C ALA A 248 3.29 9.74 11.41
N GLY A 249 2.53 8.74 10.95
CA GLY A 249 1.90 7.74 11.81
C GLY A 249 2.93 6.89 12.55
N VAL A 250 3.96 6.38 11.84
CA VAL A 250 5.08 5.66 12.48
C VAL A 250 5.83 6.57 13.46
N ALA A 251 6.13 7.80 13.06
CA ALA A 251 6.86 8.74 13.90
C ALA A 251 6.08 9.08 15.17
N ALA A 252 4.76 9.28 15.08
CA ALA A 252 3.90 9.46 16.24
C ALA A 252 3.87 8.23 17.16
N ALA A 253 3.91 7.01 16.60
CA ALA A 253 3.89 5.74 17.35
C ALA A 253 5.15 5.53 18.17
N PHE A 254 6.29 5.63 17.51
CA PHE A 254 7.56 5.22 18.11
C PHE A 254 8.35 6.40 18.67
N GLY A 255 7.91 7.64 18.45
CA GLY A 255 8.73 8.83 18.71
C GLY A 255 9.97 8.89 17.82
N ALA A 256 9.97 8.17 16.70
CA ALA A 256 11.13 7.90 15.86
C ALA A 256 10.92 8.57 14.48
N PRO A 257 11.25 9.86 14.31
CA PRO A 257 10.97 10.59 13.07
C PRO A 257 11.78 10.05 11.89
N ILE A 258 13.07 9.72 12.07
CA ILE A 258 13.88 9.16 10.98
C ILE A 258 13.42 7.74 10.69
N GLY A 259 13.18 6.93 11.74
CA GLY A 259 12.64 5.58 11.61
C GLY A 259 11.33 5.55 10.82
N GLY A 260 10.43 6.50 11.08
CA GLY A 260 9.16 6.62 10.36
C GLY A 260 9.30 6.94 8.88
N THR A 261 10.25 7.80 8.50
CA THR A 261 10.51 8.08 7.08
C THR A 261 11.05 6.86 6.34
N LEU A 262 12.00 6.15 6.96
CA LEU A 262 12.61 4.97 6.38
C LEU A 262 11.60 3.82 6.29
N PHE A 263 10.70 3.70 7.25
CA PHE A 263 9.60 2.74 7.18
C PHE A 263 8.73 2.97 5.94
N SER A 264 8.33 4.22 5.67
CA SER A 264 7.55 4.53 4.46
C SER A 264 8.34 4.26 3.17
N LEU A 265 9.66 4.40 3.21
CA LEU A 265 10.56 4.16 2.08
C LEU A 265 10.72 2.67 1.79
N GLU A 266 11.02 1.87 2.82
CA GLU A 266 11.31 0.44 2.75
C GLU A 266 10.04 -0.38 2.46
N GLU A 267 8.92 -0.05 3.12
CA GLU A 267 7.69 -0.85 3.04
C GLU A 267 6.69 -0.34 2.01
N GLY A 268 6.63 0.97 1.79
CA GLY A 268 5.50 1.60 1.12
C GLY A 268 5.74 1.98 -0.34
N SER A 269 6.84 2.66 -0.63
CA SER A 269 6.98 3.37 -1.89
C SER A 269 7.86 2.65 -2.92
N SER A 270 7.29 2.31 -4.08
CA SER A 270 8.11 1.89 -5.24
C SER A 270 8.87 3.07 -5.87
N PHE A 271 8.45 4.31 -5.59
CA PHE A 271 8.98 5.55 -6.17
C PHE A 271 9.38 6.52 -5.07
N TRP A 272 10.62 6.97 -5.09
CA TRP A 272 11.10 7.93 -4.11
C TRP A 272 12.00 8.98 -4.74
N ASN A 273 11.72 10.25 -4.45
CA ASN A 273 12.55 11.39 -4.84
C ASN A 273 13.19 11.99 -3.59
N GLN A 274 14.43 12.48 -3.68
CA GLN A 274 15.12 13.19 -2.61
C GLN A 274 14.29 14.37 -2.07
N GLY A 275 13.61 15.12 -2.96
CA GLY A 275 12.72 16.20 -2.56
C GLY A 275 11.50 15.72 -1.76
N LEU A 276 11.03 14.49 -2.00
CA LEU A 276 9.97 13.87 -1.19
C LEU A 276 10.52 13.43 0.17
N THR A 277 11.75 12.91 0.22
CA THR A 277 12.41 12.49 1.47
C THR A 277 12.41 13.61 2.51
N TRP A 278 12.82 14.81 2.13
CA TRP A 278 12.84 15.97 3.02
C TRP A 278 11.45 16.38 3.53
N LYS A 279 10.42 16.30 2.66
CA LYS A 279 9.05 16.61 3.04
C LYS A 279 8.49 15.57 4.00
N VAL A 280 8.71 14.29 3.71
CA VAL A 280 8.30 13.18 4.57
C VAL A 280 8.98 13.29 5.93
N LEU A 281 10.28 13.60 5.97
CA LEU A 281 11.02 13.84 7.22
C LEU A 281 10.46 15.01 8.03
N PHE A 282 10.19 16.13 7.37
CA PHE A 282 9.56 17.27 8.03
C PHE A 282 8.15 16.95 8.55
N CYS A 283 7.36 16.16 7.81
CA CYS A 283 6.06 15.65 8.25
C CYS A 283 6.20 14.83 9.54
N SER A 284 7.09 13.83 9.53
CA SER A 284 7.38 12.96 10.66
C SER A 284 7.85 13.74 11.89
N MET A 285 8.77 14.70 11.70
CA MET A 285 9.22 15.59 12.78
C MET A 285 8.07 16.45 13.33
N SER A 286 7.23 17.01 12.48
CA SER A 286 6.09 17.82 12.96
C SER A 286 5.09 16.98 13.78
N ALA A 287 4.90 15.70 13.42
CA ALA A 287 4.06 14.78 14.19
C ALA A 287 4.64 14.48 15.57
N THR A 288 5.94 14.17 15.67
CA THR A 288 6.61 13.90 16.95
C THR A 288 6.64 15.15 17.83
N PHE A 289 6.98 16.32 17.28
CA PHE A 289 6.97 17.57 18.02
C PHE A 289 5.58 17.94 18.53
N THR A 290 4.53 17.74 17.71
CA THR A 290 3.15 17.99 18.13
C THR A 290 2.78 17.08 19.30
N LEU A 291 3.05 15.78 19.19
CA LEU A 291 2.77 14.83 20.25
C LEU A 291 3.51 15.18 21.54
N ASN A 292 4.81 15.47 21.45
CA ASN A 292 5.64 15.83 22.60
C ASN A 292 5.16 17.13 23.25
N PHE A 293 4.79 18.14 22.46
CA PHE A 293 4.28 19.42 22.95
C PHE A 293 3.00 19.25 23.79
N PHE A 294 2.00 18.53 23.26
CA PHE A 294 0.74 18.35 23.97
C PHE A 294 0.86 17.39 25.15
N ARG A 295 1.66 16.33 25.03
CA ARG A 295 1.90 15.39 26.14
C ARG A 295 2.63 16.08 27.31
N SER A 296 3.63 16.90 27.01
CA SER A 296 4.32 17.76 27.98
C SER A 296 3.34 18.66 28.74
N GLY A 297 2.41 19.31 28.03
CA GLY A 297 1.38 20.16 28.63
C GLY A 297 0.37 19.40 29.50
N ILE A 298 -0.12 18.23 29.04
CA ILE A 298 -1.14 17.44 29.76
C ILE A 298 -0.55 16.78 31.02
N GLN A 299 0.68 16.25 30.95
CA GLN A 299 1.26 15.44 32.03
C GLN A 299 1.99 16.29 33.07
N PHE A 300 2.77 17.29 32.68
CA PHE A 300 3.62 18.06 33.59
C PHE A 300 3.09 19.47 33.89
N GLY A 301 2.10 19.95 33.14
CA GLY A 301 1.63 21.34 33.21
C GLY A 301 2.65 22.38 32.72
N SER A 302 3.88 21.97 32.40
CA SER A 302 4.93 22.81 31.83
C SER A 302 4.94 22.67 30.31
N TRP A 303 4.31 23.61 29.61
CA TRP A 303 4.34 23.64 28.15
C TRP A 303 5.78 23.84 27.63
N GLY A 304 6.20 23.04 26.67
CA GLY A 304 7.46 23.23 25.94
C GLY A 304 8.62 22.29 26.34
N SER A 305 8.39 21.28 27.18
CA SER A 305 9.42 20.25 27.40
C SER A 305 9.45 19.24 26.24
N PHE A 306 10.31 19.48 25.25
CA PHE A 306 10.42 18.62 24.06
C PHE A 306 11.26 17.35 24.25
N GLN A 307 11.86 17.17 25.43
CA GLN A 307 12.68 16.00 25.76
C GLN A 307 11.85 14.76 26.14
N LEU A 308 10.54 14.79 25.93
CA LEU A 308 9.68 13.67 26.29
C LEU A 308 9.82 12.55 25.25
N PRO A 309 10.02 11.29 25.67
CA PRO A 309 10.13 10.19 24.74
C PRO A 309 8.77 9.91 24.08
N GLY A 310 8.79 9.23 22.93
CA GLY A 310 7.59 8.88 22.16
C GLY A 310 6.53 8.10 22.93
N LEU A 311 5.44 7.73 22.27
CA LEU A 311 4.39 6.91 22.89
C LEU A 311 4.97 5.58 23.41
N LEU A 312 5.79 4.93 22.59
CA LEU A 312 6.59 3.77 22.96
C LEU A 312 8.06 4.19 23.17
N ASN A 313 8.49 4.26 24.42
CA ASN A 313 9.88 4.46 24.81
C ASN A 313 10.47 3.15 25.33
N PHE A 314 11.71 2.84 24.99
CA PHE A 314 12.42 1.69 25.58
C PHE A 314 13.38 2.08 26.68
N GLY A 315 13.57 3.37 26.95
CA GLY A 315 14.46 3.86 27.99
C GLY A 315 15.93 3.80 27.58
N GLU A 316 16.75 4.54 28.31
CA GLU A 316 18.18 4.68 28.02
C GLU A 316 18.97 3.55 28.69
N PHE A 317 19.79 2.85 27.90
CA PHE A 317 20.64 1.77 28.40
C PHE A 317 21.98 2.34 28.86
N LYS A 318 22.03 2.86 30.09
CA LYS A 318 23.27 3.33 30.71
C LYS A 318 23.88 2.26 31.61
N CYS A 319 25.20 2.21 31.64
CA CYS A 319 25.91 1.52 32.72
C CYS A 319 26.05 2.46 33.92
N SER A 320 26.00 1.91 35.13
CA SER A 320 26.34 2.67 36.33
C SER A 320 27.79 3.17 36.22
N ASP A 321 28.01 4.48 36.45
CA ASP A 321 29.34 5.13 36.39
C ASP A 321 30.43 4.42 37.22
N SER A 322 30.00 3.63 38.21
CA SER A 322 30.83 2.77 39.05
C SER A 322 31.74 1.83 38.23
N ASP A 323 31.27 1.35 37.08
CA ASP A 323 31.96 0.34 36.29
C ASP A 323 32.72 0.96 35.11
N LYS A 324 33.98 1.37 35.36
CA LYS A 324 34.91 1.83 34.31
C LYS A 324 35.19 0.80 33.20
N LYS A 325 34.76 -0.45 33.37
CA LYS A 325 34.91 -1.57 32.42
C LYS A 325 33.58 -2.03 31.81
N CYS A 326 32.53 -1.22 31.92
CA CYS A 326 31.25 -1.57 31.31
C CYS A 326 31.29 -1.32 29.80
N HIS A 327 31.52 -2.40 29.06
CA HIS A 327 31.17 -2.47 27.64
C HIS A 327 29.75 -3.03 27.54
N LEU A 328 28.83 -2.25 26.98
CA LEU A 328 27.42 -2.61 26.81
C LEU A 328 27.26 -3.94 26.04
N TRP A 329 28.17 -4.19 25.11
CA TRP A 329 28.31 -5.44 24.39
C TRP A 329 29.77 -5.67 24.02
N THR A 330 30.15 -6.94 23.90
CA THR A 330 31.49 -7.37 23.48
C THR A 330 31.43 -8.11 22.14
N ALA A 331 32.59 -8.32 21.50
CA ALA A 331 32.67 -9.10 20.28
C ALA A 331 32.19 -10.56 20.47
N MET A 332 32.32 -11.11 21.68
CA MET A 332 31.79 -12.43 22.01
C MET A 332 30.25 -12.43 22.07
N ASP A 333 29.65 -11.35 22.60
CA ASP A 333 28.20 -11.18 22.63
C ASP A 333 27.62 -11.13 21.21
N LEU A 334 28.34 -10.52 20.26
CA LEU A 334 27.94 -10.49 18.86
C LEU A 334 27.77 -11.91 18.28
N GLY A 335 28.60 -12.88 18.70
CA GLY A 335 28.42 -14.29 18.34
C GLY A 335 27.10 -14.86 18.83
N PHE A 336 26.72 -14.57 20.08
CA PHE A 336 25.41 -14.95 20.62
C PHE A 336 24.26 -14.21 19.92
N PHE A 337 24.45 -12.95 19.55
CA PHE A 337 23.46 -12.14 18.84
C PHE A 337 23.16 -12.68 17.44
N VAL A 338 24.15 -13.23 16.74
CA VAL A 338 23.95 -13.93 15.46
C VAL A 338 23.12 -15.20 15.66
N VAL A 339 23.43 -16.02 16.68
CA VAL A 339 22.65 -17.23 16.99
C VAL A 339 21.22 -16.88 17.37
N MET A 340 21.03 -15.84 18.19
CA MET A 340 19.69 -15.32 18.50
C MET A 340 18.97 -14.78 17.26
N GLY A 341 19.69 -14.17 16.32
CA GLY A 341 19.16 -13.77 15.01
C GLY A 341 18.61 -14.96 14.23
N VAL A 342 19.36 -16.07 14.15
CA VAL A 342 18.91 -17.31 13.48
C VAL A 342 17.65 -17.87 14.15
N ILE A 343 17.64 -17.96 15.49
CA ILE A 343 16.50 -18.50 16.22
C ILE A 343 15.29 -17.57 16.11
N GLY A 344 15.49 -16.26 16.22
CA GLY A 344 14.44 -15.25 16.07
C GLY A 344 13.82 -15.25 14.66
N GLY A 345 14.65 -15.44 13.63
CA GLY A 345 14.19 -15.63 12.25
C GLY A 345 13.37 -16.91 12.06
N LEU A 346 13.80 -18.04 12.63
CA LEU A 346 13.05 -19.30 12.59
C LEU A 346 11.71 -19.22 13.35
N LEU A 347 11.72 -18.60 14.53
CA LEU A 347 10.51 -18.37 15.32
C LEU A 347 9.55 -17.43 14.60
N GLY A 348 10.05 -16.35 14.00
CA GLY A 348 9.26 -15.43 13.19
C GLY A 348 8.69 -16.09 11.92
N ALA A 349 9.45 -16.94 11.26
CA ALA A 349 8.96 -17.75 10.15
C ALA A 349 7.86 -18.74 10.60
N THR A 350 8.02 -19.36 11.76
CA THR A 350 7.02 -20.26 12.33
C THR A 350 5.73 -19.51 12.67
N PHE A 351 5.85 -18.32 13.26
CA PHE A 351 4.73 -17.41 13.54
C PHE A 351 3.96 -17.07 12.25
N ASN A 352 4.70 -16.66 11.21
CA ASN A 352 4.10 -16.33 9.91
C ASN A 352 3.40 -17.53 9.26
N CYS A 353 3.97 -18.72 9.36
CA CYS A 353 3.37 -19.96 8.84
C CYS A 353 2.04 -20.30 9.56
N LEU A 354 2.06 -20.28 10.89
CA LEU A 354 0.86 -20.52 11.71
C LEU A 354 -0.23 -19.48 11.43
N ASN A 355 0.16 -18.21 11.38
CA ASN A 355 -0.77 -17.14 11.11
C ASN A 355 -1.35 -17.20 9.68
N LYS A 356 -0.53 -17.54 8.67
CA LYS A 356 -1.00 -17.80 7.29
C LYS A 356 -2.04 -18.91 7.26
N ARG A 357 -1.79 -20.03 7.94
CA ARG A 357 -2.73 -21.16 8.01
C ARG A 357 -4.04 -20.78 8.71
N LEU A 358 -3.94 -20.03 9.81
CA LEU A 358 -5.11 -19.54 10.54
C LEU A 358 -5.93 -18.53 9.71
N ALA A 359 -5.27 -17.63 8.99
CA ALA A 359 -5.91 -16.67 8.10
C ALA A 359 -6.63 -17.38 6.94
N LYS A 360 -5.99 -18.38 6.30
CA LYS A 360 -6.64 -19.24 5.30
C LYS A 360 -7.88 -19.95 5.88
N TYR A 361 -7.76 -20.51 7.09
CA TYR A 361 -8.88 -21.16 7.78
C TYR A 361 -10.04 -20.20 8.02
N ARG A 362 -9.77 -18.97 8.49
CA ARG A 362 -10.79 -17.92 8.67
C ARG A 362 -11.45 -17.54 7.35
N MET A 363 -10.67 -17.37 6.29
CA MET A 363 -11.19 -17.04 4.96
C MET A 363 -12.13 -18.12 4.43
N ARG A 364 -11.83 -19.40 4.68
CA ARG A 364 -12.68 -20.53 4.27
C ARG A 364 -13.92 -20.71 5.14
N ASN A 365 -13.80 -20.57 6.47
CA ASN A 365 -14.84 -20.99 7.41
C ASN A 365 -15.62 -19.86 8.07
N VAL A 366 -15.02 -18.68 8.24
CA VAL A 366 -15.59 -17.55 9.00
C VAL A 366 -16.08 -16.45 8.08
N HIS A 367 -15.30 -16.07 7.06
CA HIS A 367 -15.68 -15.00 6.14
C HIS A 367 -16.96 -15.25 5.33
N PRO A 368 -17.28 -16.46 4.83
CA PRO A 368 -18.53 -16.70 4.10
C PRO A 368 -19.76 -16.77 5.02
N LYS A 369 -19.55 -16.93 6.34
CA LYS A 369 -20.62 -16.98 7.33
C LYS A 369 -21.19 -15.59 7.62
N PRO A 370 -22.41 -15.50 8.22
CA PRO A 370 -23.01 -14.22 8.53
C PRO A 370 -22.12 -13.37 9.43
N LYS A 371 -22.25 -12.06 9.26
CA LYS A 371 -21.52 -11.01 9.97
C LYS A 371 -21.40 -11.22 11.50
N LEU A 372 -22.43 -11.77 12.14
CA LEU A 372 -22.43 -12.08 13.57
C LEU A 372 -21.35 -13.09 13.99
N VAL A 373 -21.00 -14.06 13.14
CA VAL A 373 -19.98 -15.07 13.46
C VAL A 373 -18.60 -14.44 13.65
N ARG A 374 -18.30 -13.36 12.92
CA ARG A 374 -17.03 -12.62 13.05
C ARG A 374 -16.94 -11.94 14.42
N VAL A 375 -18.04 -11.35 14.86
CA VAL A 375 -18.16 -10.76 16.22
C VAL A 375 -18.00 -11.86 17.27
N LEU A 376 -18.71 -13.00 17.12
CA LEU A 376 -18.59 -14.13 18.05
C LEU A 376 -17.17 -14.70 18.12
N GLU A 377 -16.44 -14.78 17.00
CA GLU A 377 -15.03 -15.17 17.01
C GLU A 377 -14.19 -14.21 17.85
N SER A 378 -14.34 -12.89 17.65
CA SER A 378 -13.59 -11.90 18.43
C SER A 378 -13.89 -11.99 19.93
N LEU A 379 -15.15 -12.24 20.31
CA LEU A 379 -15.56 -12.45 21.69
C LEU A 379 -15.00 -13.75 22.27
N LEU A 380 -14.98 -14.84 21.49
CA LEU A 380 -14.39 -16.10 21.91
C LEU A 380 -12.87 -15.97 22.15
N VAL A 381 -12.15 -15.32 21.24
CA VAL A 381 -10.71 -15.07 21.38
C VAL A 381 -10.46 -14.21 22.62
N SER A 382 -11.25 -13.15 22.84
CA SER A 382 -11.18 -12.33 24.05
C SER A 382 -11.45 -13.14 25.31
N LEU A 383 -12.49 -13.96 25.33
CA LEU A 383 -12.84 -14.81 26.47
C LEU A 383 -11.68 -15.74 26.82
N VAL A 384 -11.16 -16.48 25.84
CA VAL A 384 -10.06 -17.43 26.09
C VAL A 384 -8.79 -16.71 26.49
N THR A 385 -8.45 -15.60 25.84
CA THR A 385 -7.25 -14.81 26.16
C THR A 385 -7.29 -14.34 27.61
N THR A 386 -8.41 -13.77 28.05
CA THR A 386 -8.56 -13.26 29.43
C THR A 386 -8.52 -14.36 30.47
N VAL A 387 -9.18 -15.49 30.22
CA VAL A 387 -9.16 -16.64 31.13
C VAL A 387 -7.76 -17.23 31.22
N VAL A 388 -7.08 -17.44 30.09
CA VAL A 388 -5.71 -17.98 30.05
C VAL A 388 -4.75 -17.05 30.77
N VAL A 389 -4.82 -15.74 30.51
CA VAL A 389 -3.97 -14.74 31.19
C VAL A 389 -4.19 -14.76 32.71
N PHE A 390 -5.45 -14.71 33.16
CA PHE A 390 -5.76 -14.70 34.58
C PHE A 390 -5.32 -16.00 35.27
N VAL A 391 -5.66 -17.16 34.70
CA VAL A 391 -5.28 -18.47 35.26
C VAL A 391 -3.76 -18.68 35.21
N ALA A 392 -3.08 -18.31 34.13
CA ALA A 392 -1.63 -18.40 34.02
C ALA A 392 -0.93 -17.53 35.07
N SER A 393 -1.41 -16.30 35.27
CA SER A 393 -0.85 -15.41 36.30
C SER A 393 -1.04 -15.95 37.73
N MET A 394 -2.14 -16.65 37.99
CA MET A 394 -2.44 -17.22 39.30
C MET A 394 -1.67 -18.53 39.56
N VAL A 395 -1.58 -19.43 38.58
CA VAL A 395 -1.07 -20.79 38.78
C VAL A 395 0.42 -20.92 38.43
N LEU A 396 0.87 -20.18 37.42
CA LEU A 396 2.24 -20.28 36.88
C LEU A 396 3.15 -19.14 37.34
N GLY A 397 2.62 -18.19 38.12
CA GLY A 397 3.39 -17.08 38.68
C GLY A 397 4.25 -17.50 39.85
N GLU A 398 5.52 -17.11 39.86
CA GLU A 398 6.39 -17.19 41.04
C GLU A 398 6.35 -15.86 41.81
N CYS A 399 6.22 -15.94 43.13
CA CYS A 399 6.33 -14.78 44.02
C CYS A 399 7.80 -14.53 44.38
N ARG A 400 8.35 -13.38 44.00
CA ARG A 400 9.74 -12.97 44.29
C ARG A 400 9.78 -11.74 45.19
N GLN A 401 10.82 -11.63 45.99
CA GLN A 401 10.99 -10.48 46.89
C GLN A 401 11.31 -9.21 46.12
N MET A 402 10.68 -8.11 46.52
CA MET A 402 11.01 -6.78 46.03
C MET A 402 12.43 -6.39 46.48
N SER A 403 13.34 -6.14 45.54
CA SER A 403 14.66 -5.58 45.86
C SER A 403 14.48 -4.15 46.37
N SER A 404 14.37 -3.96 47.69
CA SER A 404 14.20 -2.62 48.29
C SER A 404 15.52 -1.81 48.40
N SER A 405 16.54 -2.14 47.61
CA SER A 405 17.87 -1.53 47.76
C SER A 405 18.57 -1.28 46.44
N SER A 406 18.31 -0.13 45.82
CA SER A 406 19.34 0.59 45.07
C SER A 406 19.26 2.07 45.41
N GLN A 407 20.35 2.54 46.00
CA GLN A 407 20.53 3.84 46.60
C GLN A 407 20.56 4.93 45.50
N ILE A 408 19.72 5.95 45.68
CA ILE A 408 20.03 7.38 45.50
C ILE A 408 21.11 7.65 44.43
N GLY A 409 20.73 7.56 43.16
CA GLY A 409 21.36 8.31 42.08
C GLY A 409 20.46 9.49 41.75
N ASN A 410 20.93 10.73 41.97
CA ASN A 410 20.17 11.97 41.79
C ASN A 410 19.90 12.35 40.31
N ASP A 411 19.60 11.37 39.45
CA ASP A 411 19.17 11.64 38.08
C ASP A 411 17.65 11.55 38.02
N SER A 412 16.99 12.72 37.94
CA SER A 412 15.53 12.86 37.89
C SER A 412 14.86 12.01 36.81
N PHE A 413 15.58 11.70 35.73
CA PHE A 413 15.06 10.90 34.62
C PHE A 413 15.12 9.40 34.87
N GLN A 414 16.23 8.89 35.45
CA GLN A 414 16.30 7.51 35.94
C GLN A 414 15.29 7.29 37.05
N LEU A 415 15.16 8.25 37.97
CA LEU A 415 14.16 8.20 39.03
C LEU A 415 12.76 7.97 38.45
N GLN A 416 12.39 8.64 37.35
CA GLN A 416 11.10 8.46 36.69
C GLN A 416 10.91 7.08 36.07
N VAL A 417 11.86 6.59 35.27
CA VAL A 417 11.72 5.26 34.64
C VAL A 417 11.70 4.18 35.72
N THR A 418 12.55 4.29 36.74
CA THR A 418 12.58 3.34 37.86
C THR A 418 11.34 3.47 38.74
N GLU A 419 10.79 4.67 38.97
CA GLU A 419 9.51 4.88 39.68
C GLU A 419 8.32 4.32 38.88
N ASP A 420 8.29 4.52 37.56
CA ASP A 420 7.27 3.97 36.66
C ASP A 420 7.35 2.43 36.63
N VAL A 421 8.56 1.87 36.60
CA VAL A 421 8.78 0.42 36.68
C VAL A 421 8.35 -0.11 38.04
N ASN A 422 8.75 0.52 39.14
CA ASN A 422 8.40 0.06 40.49
C ASN A 422 6.89 0.20 40.79
N SER A 423 6.24 1.27 40.32
CA SER A 423 4.79 1.48 40.48
C SER A 423 3.95 0.54 39.60
N SER A 424 4.53 0.00 38.52
CA SER A 424 3.88 -0.98 37.66
C SER A 424 4.05 -2.43 38.13
N ILE A 425 4.91 -2.71 39.11
CA ILE A 425 5.05 -4.07 39.66
C ILE A 425 3.74 -4.49 40.33
N LYS A 426 3.22 -5.66 39.96
CA LYS A 426 1.96 -6.19 40.48
C LYS A 426 2.22 -7.30 41.50
N THR A 427 1.69 -7.11 42.71
CA THR A 427 1.75 -8.07 43.82
C THR A 427 0.57 -9.05 43.84
N PHE A 428 -0.20 -9.12 42.74
CA PHE A 428 -1.36 -10.00 42.65
C PHE A 428 -1.01 -11.47 42.95
N PHE A 429 -1.88 -12.10 43.76
CA PHE A 429 -1.78 -13.51 44.17
C PHE A 429 -0.58 -13.86 45.06
N CYS A 430 0.23 -12.87 45.45
CA CYS A 430 1.39 -13.05 46.31
C CYS A 430 1.19 -12.35 47.66
N PRO A 431 1.82 -12.84 48.74
CA PRO A 431 1.81 -12.14 50.02
C PRO A 431 2.49 -10.76 49.92
N ASN A 432 2.17 -9.87 50.87
CA ASN A 432 2.80 -8.55 50.99
C ASN A 432 4.34 -8.67 50.97
N ASP A 433 5.02 -7.69 50.37
CA ASP A 433 6.47 -7.61 50.11
C ASP A 433 7.02 -8.53 49.00
N THR A 434 6.18 -9.35 48.38
CA THR A 434 6.55 -10.13 47.19
C THR A 434 5.71 -9.74 45.98
N TYR A 435 6.32 -9.80 44.79
CA TYR A 435 5.65 -9.53 43.52
C TYR A 435 5.55 -10.79 42.68
N ASN A 436 4.56 -10.84 41.80
CA ASN A 436 4.34 -11.96 40.90
C ASN A 436 4.95 -11.64 39.54
N ASP A 437 5.97 -12.40 39.14
CA ASP A 437 6.67 -12.23 37.87
C ASP A 437 5.69 -12.27 36.67
N MET A 438 4.81 -13.27 36.63
CA MET A 438 3.93 -13.53 35.50
C MET A 438 2.77 -12.53 35.44
N ALA A 439 2.17 -12.20 36.59
CA ALA A 439 1.10 -11.22 36.66
C ALA A 439 1.59 -9.82 36.26
N THR A 440 2.83 -9.49 36.62
CA THR A 440 3.47 -8.22 36.26
C THR A 440 3.63 -8.09 34.74
N LEU A 441 3.97 -9.17 34.01
CA LEU A 441 4.08 -9.12 32.55
C LEU A 441 2.72 -9.06 31.83
N PHE A 442 1.70 -9.76 32.32
CA PHE A 442 0.41 -9.85 31.62
C PHE A 442 -0.58 -8.72 31.93
N PHE A 443 -0.64 -8.24 33.17
CA PHE A 443 -1.62 -7.22 33.56
C PHE A 443 -1.13 -5.79 33.38
N ASN A 444 0.17 -5.60 33.13
CA ASN A 444 0.66 -4.30 32.73
C ASN A 444 0.35 -4.02 31.26
N PRO A 445 0.24 -2.71 30.89
CA PRO A 445 0.30 -2.32 29.50
C PRO A 445 1.54 -2.92 28.82
N GLN A 446 1.38 -3.33 27.56
CA GLN A 446 2.44 -4.02 26.82
C GLN A 446 3.73 -3.19 26.73
N GLU A 447 3.61 -1.84 26.66
CA GLU A 447 4.76 -0.93 26.65
C GLU A 447 5.56 -1.01 27.96
N SER A 448 4.87 -1.03 29.10
CA SER A 448 5.48 -1.15 30.43
C SER A 448 6.11 -2.54 30.65
N ALA A 449 5.51 -3.60 30.13
CA ALA A 449 6.07 -4.94 30.20
C ALA A 449 7.40 -5.06 29.43
N ILE A 450 7.53 -4.39 28.28
CA ILE A 450 8.80 -4.31 27.54
C ILE A 450 9.85 -3.58 28.37
N LEU A 451 9.50 -2.44 28.95
CA LEU A 451 10.39 -1.65 29.80
C LEU A 451 10.90 -2.46 31.01
N GLN A 452 10.04 -3.26 31.64
CA GLN A 452 10.43 -4.16 32.73
C GLN A 452 11.44 -5.23 32.26
N LEU A 453 11.20 -5.87 31.11
CA LEU A 453 12.13 -6.87 30.58
C LEU A 453 13.51 -6.26 30.23
N PHE A 454 13.54 -5.00 29.82
CA PHE A 454 14.75 -4.28 29.46
C PHE A 454 15.55 -3.79 30.66
N HIS A 455 14.90 -3.17 31.66
CA HIS A 455 15.60 -2.45 32.73
C HIS A 455 15.49 -3.06 34.12
N GLN A 456 14.58 -4.02 34.35
CA GLN A 456 14.48 -4.62 35.69
C GLN A 456 15.70 -5.49 35.97
N ASP A 457 16.44 -5.18 37.04
CA ASP A 457 17.59 -5.97 37.52
C ASP A 457 17.16 -7.31 38.12
N GLY A 458 15.95 -7.35 38.70
CA GLY A 458 15.32 -8.56 39.20
C GLY A 458 15.37 -9.65 38.13
N THR A 459 15.94 -10.81 38.49
CA THR A 459 15.92 -11.94 37.58
C THR A 459 14.49 -12.47 37.56
N PHE A 460 13.88 -12.53 36.38
CA PHE A 460 12.69 -13.34 36.16
C PHE A 460 13.09 -14.81 36.13
N SER A 461 12.24 -15.71 36.63
CA SER A 461 12.55 -17.14 36.52
C SER A 461 12.67 -17.56 35.03
N PRO A 462 13.62 -18.44 34.67
CA PRO A 462 13.69 -18.94 33.29
C PRO A 462 12.43 -19.74 32.91
N VAL A 463 11.78 -20.40 33.87
CA VAL A 463 10.57 -21.19 33.64
C VAL A 463 9.37 -20.27 33.34
N THR A 464 9.16 -19.23 34.14
CA THR A 464 8.09 -18.23 33.93
C THR A 464 8.28 -17.50 32.60
N LEU A 465 9.50 -17.10 32.24
CA LEU A 465 9.77 -16.48 30.94
C LEU A 465 9.48 -17.43 29.77
N ALA A 466 9.86 -18.70 29.87
CA ALA A 466 9.59 -19.68 28.83
C ALA A 466 8.08 -19.92 28.65
N LEU A 467 7.34 -20.05 29.76
CA LEU A 467 5.88 -20.19 29.73
C LEU A 467 5.19 -18.93 29.19
N PHE A 468 5.62 -17.76 29.64
CA PHE A 468 5.13 -16.47 29.13
C PHE A 468 5.35 -16.36 27.63
N PHE A 469 6.56 -16.64 27.15
CA PHE A 469 6.90 -16.63 25.73
C PHE A 469 5.99 -17.53 24.91
N VAL A 470 5.81 -18.80 25.33
CA VAL A 470 4.97 -19.77 24.59
C VAL A 470 3.50 -19.34 24.56
N LEU A 471 2.95 -18.97 25.72
CA LEU A 471 1.55 -18.53 25.81
C LEU A 471 1.33 -17.25 24.99
N TYR A 472 2.23 -16.28 25.11
CA TYR A 472 2.13 -15.01 24.41
C TYR A 472 2.26 -15.19 22.89
N PHE A 473 3.20 -16.01 22.43
CA PHE A 473 3.39 -16.35 21.02
C PHE A 473 2.10 -16.93 20.40
N LEU A 474 1.48 -17.91 21.08
CA LEU A 474 0.26 -18.57 20.58
C LEU A 474 -0.94 -17.63 20.60
N LEU A 475 -1.14 -16.87 21.68
CA LEU A 475 -2.26 -15.93 21.81
C LEU A 475 -2.13 -14.74 20.85
N ALA A 476 -0.93 -14.20 20.64
CA ALA A 476 -0.69 -13.14 19.67
C ALA A 476 -0.94 -13.65 18.23
N CYS A 477 -0.47 -14.86 17.90
CA CYS A 477 -0.73 -15.49 16.61
C CYS A 477 -2.23 -15.71 16.36
N TRP A 478 -2.99 -16.10 17.39
CA TRP A 478 -4.43 -16.29 17.28
C TRP A 478 -5.17 -14.95 17.21
N THR A 479 -4.76 -13.95 17.98
CA THR A 479 -5.42 -12.64 18.01
C THR A 479 -5.26 -11.90 16.68
N TYR A 480 -4.11 -11.98 16.04
CA TYR A 480 -3.90 -11.29 14.76
C TYR A 480 -4.78 -11.88 13.65
N GLY A 481 -5.61 -11.04 13.03
CA GLY A 481 -6.55 -11.42 11.96
C GLY A 481 -8.00 -11.58 12.38
N ILE A 482 -8.35 -11.36 13.65
CA ILE A 482 -9.75 -11.21 14.08
C ILE A 482 -10.37 -9.93 13.48
N SER A 483 -11.70 -9.82 13.51
CA SER A 483 -12.43 -8.66 12.98
C SER A 483 -12.39 -7.44 13.91
N VAL A 484 -11.19 -7.01 14.29
CA VAL A 484 -10.91 -5.87 15.17
C VAL A 484 -9.65 -5.15 14.66
N PRO A 485 -9.52 -3.81 14.78
CA PRO A 485 -8.29 -3.12 14.40
C PRO A 485 -7.15 -3.57 15.31
N SER A 486 -6.07 -4.09 14.71
CA SER A 486 -4.99 -4.74 15.43
C SER A 486 -3.66 -4.64 14.68
N GLY A 487 -2.65 -4.05 15.32
CA GLY A 487 -1.24 -4.18 14.95
C GLY A 487 -0.58 -5.41 15.58
N LEU A 488 0.66 -5.70 15.18
CA LEU A 488 1.45 -6.84 15.65
C LEU A 488 2.89 -6.45 16.05
N PHE A 489 3.33 -5.22 15.80
CA PHE A 489 4.71 -4.77 16.05
C PHE A 489 5.08 -4.91 17.53
N VAL A 490 4.37 -4.25 18.45
CA VAL A 490 4.59 -4.36 19.90
C VAL A 490 4.43 -5.79 20.44
N PRO A 491 3.38 -6.56 20.09
CA PRO A 491 3.30 -7.97 20.49
C PRO A 491 4.51 -8.80 20.05
N SER A 492 5.00 -8.60 18.83
CA SER A 492 6.24 -9.24 18.37
C SER A 492 7.43 -8.77 19.18
N LEU A 493 7.57 -7.47 19.44
CA LEU A 493 8.67 -6.93 20.22
C LEU A 493 8.69 -7.50 21.65
N LEU A 494 7.53 -7.57 22.32
CA LEU A 494 7.40 -8.13 23.67
C LEU A 494 7.72 -9.64 23.70
N CYS A 495 7.21 -10.39 22.72
CA CYS A 495 7.52 -11.81 22.58
C CYS A 495 9.03 -12.05 22.40
N GLY A 496 9.67 -11.25 21.54
CA GLY A 496 11.13 -11.30 21.35
C GLY A 496 11.91 -10.82 22.58
N ALA A 497 11.43 -9.81 23.30
CA ALA A 497 12.06 -9.33 24.53
C ALA A 497 12.07 -10.41 25.61
N ALA A 498 10.97 -11.14 25.77
CA ALA A 498 10.88 -12.28 26.69
C ALA A 498 11.84 -13.40 26.29
N PHE A 499 11.93 -13.71 25.00
CA PHE A 499 12.89 -14.68 24.47
C PHE A 499 14.35 -14.25 24.73
N GLY A 500 14.69 -12.99 24.44
CA GLY A 500 16.04 -12.46 24.68
C GLY A 500 16.42 -12.47 26.16
N ARG A 501 15.50 -12.10 27.05
CA ARG A 501 15.69 -12.17 28.50
C ARG A 501 15.87 -13.62 28.98
N LEU A 502 15.11 -14.56 28.42
CA LEU A 502 15.26 -15.99 28.71
C LEU A 502 16.66 -16.48 28.33
N VAL A 503 17.14 -16.16 27.14
CA VAL A 503 18.50 -16.52 26.68
C VAL A 503 19.55 -15.92 27.61
N ALA A 504 19.41 -14.66 28.03
CA ALA A 504 20.33 -14.03 28.98
C ALA A 504 20.41 -14.78 30.32
N ASN A 505 19.26 -15.15 30.88
CA ASN A 505 19.19 -15.85 32.17
C ASN A 505 19.79 -17.26 32.08
N VAL A 506 19.52 -17.97 30.99
CA VAL A 506 20.13 -19.26 30.69
C VAL A 506 21.64 -19.10 30.56
N LEU A 507 22.12 -18.12 29.79
CA LEU A 507 23.54 -17.90 29.57
C LEU A 507 24.29 -17.52 30.87
N LYS A 508 23.66 -16.69 31.71
CA LYS A 508 24.15 -16.30 33.04
C LYS A 508 24.22 -17.50 33.99
N SER A 509 23.22 -18.39 33.96
CA SER A 509 23.16 -19.59 34.81
C SER A 509 24.12 -20.70 34.38
N TYR A 510 24.17 -21.03 33.08
CA TYR A 510 24.95 -22.15 32.56
C TYR A 510 26.42 -21.83 32.32
N ILE A 511 26.74 -20.65 31.78
CA ILE A 511 28.13 -20.28 31.42
C ILE A 511 28.79 -19.44 32.52
N GLY A 512 28.03 -18.91 33.47
CA GLY A 512 28.58 -18.10 34.57
C GLY A 512 29.15 -16.75 34.11
N LEU A 513 28.75 -16.28 32.92
CA LEU A 513 29.14 -14.97 32.40
C LEU A 513 28.42 -13.86 33.19
N GLY A 514 29.01 -13.46 34.32
CA GLY A 514 28.48 -12.41 35.20
C GLY A 514 28.43 -11.02 34.55
N HIS A 515 29.17 -10.79 33.46
CA HIS A 515 29.25 -9.52 32.75
C HIS A 515 28.11 -9.28 31.74
N ILE A 516 27.17 -10.23 31.57
CA ILE A 516 26.07 -10.06 30.60
C ILE A 516 25.01 -9.12 31.17
N TYR A 517 24.74 -8.04 30.42
CA TYR A 517 23.60 -7.18 30.67
C TYR A 517 22.32 -7.81 30.10
N SER A 518 21.42 -8.25 30.97
CA SER A 518 20.18 -8.93 30.58
C SER A 518 19.27 -8.08 29.69
N GLY A 519 19.30 -6.75 29.85
CA GLY A 519 18.53 -5.83 29.02
C GLY A 519 18.98 -5.79 27.55
N THR A 520 20.29 -5.90 27.30
CA THR A 520 20.84 -5.89 25.93
C THR A 520 20.36 -7.12 25.17
N PHE A 521 20.41 -8.29 25.82
CA PHE A 521 19.92 -9.53 25.24
C PHE A 521 18.41 -9.49 25.00
N ALA A 522 17.64 -8.87 25.90
CA ALA A 522 16.21 -8.65 25.69
C ALA A 522 15.95 -7.76 24.47
N LEU A 523 16.66 -6.64 24.31
CA LEU A 523 16.54 -5.76 23.14
C LEU A 523 16.91 -6.48 21.83
N ILE A 524 18.00 -7.24 21.82
CA ILE A 524 18.45 -8.02 20.66
C ILE A 524 17.45 -9.14 20.33
N GLY A 525 16.89 -9.81 21.33
CA GLY A 525 15.83 -10.81 21.13
C GLY A 525 14.55 -10.20 20.56
N ALA A 526 14.19 -9.00 21.04
CA ALA A 526 13.07 -8.21 20.54
C ALA A 526 13.26 -7.86 19.06
N ALA A 527 14.45 -7.38 18.69
CA ALA A 527 14.84 -7.11 17.32
C ALA A 527 14.81 -8.38 16.46
N ALA A 528 15.41 -9.48 16.92
CA ALA A 528 15.50 -10.74 16.18
C ALA A 528 14.12 -11.30 15.82
N PHE A 529 13.20 -11.36 16.78
CA PHE A 529 11.85 -11.88 16.53
C PHE A 529 11.02 -10.94 15.66
N LEU A 530 11.06 -9.63 15.93
CA LEU A 530 10.34 -8.64 15.12
C LEU A 530 10.84 -8.62 13.67
N GLY A 531 12.16 -8.63 13.46
CA GLY A 531 12.78 -8.76 12.15
C GLY A 531 12.43 -10.07 11.45
N GLY A 532 12.36 -11.18 12.19
CA GLY A 532 11.91 -12.48 11.70
C GLY A 532 10.43 -12.54 11.30
N VAL A 533 9.57 -11.71 11.88
CA VAL A 533 8.13 -11.63 11.52
C VAL A 533 7.89 -10.67 10.36
N VAL A 534 8.43 -9.45 10.45
CA VAL A 534 8.13 -8.33 9.53
C VAL A 534 9.04 -8.30 8.31
N ARG A 535 10.31 -8.72 8.42
CA ARG A 535 11.35 -8.71 7.36
C ARG A 535 11.90 -7.34 6.95
N MET A 536 11.60 -6.29 7.71
CA MET A 536 12.22 -4.98 7.55
C MET A 536 13.49 -4.89 8.41
N THR A 537 14.52 -4.19 7.93
CA THR A 537 15.83 -4.17 8.60
C THR A 537 16.32 -2.77 8.91
N ILE A 538 16.40 -1.89 7.90
CA ILE A 538 16.96 -0.55 8.06
C ILE A 538 16.05 0.30 8.94
N SER A 539 14.77 0.36 8.60
CA SER A 539 13.76 1.08 9.38
C SER A 539 13.66 0.57 10.82
N LEU A 540 13.62 -0.76 11.03
CA LEU A 540 13.58 -1.35 12.37
C LEU A 540 14.81 -0.99 13.20
N THR A 541 16.00 -1.03 12.60
CA THR A 541 17.24 -0.64 13.27
C THR A 541 17.14 0.79 13.77
N VAL A 542 16.72 1.72 12.93
CA VAL A 542 16.60 3.14 13.29
C VAL A 542 15.50 3.37 14.32
N ILE A 543 14.34 2.73 14.18
CA ILE A 543 13.25 2.82 15.16
C ILE A 543 13.75 2.39 16.55
N LEU A 544 14.47 1.27 16.64
CA LEU A 544 15.01 0.77 17.90
C LEU A 544 16.13 1.68 18.46
N ILE A 545 17.00 2.24 17.62
CA ILE A 545 18.02 3.21 18.07
C ILE A 545 17.37 4.48 18.61
N GLU A 546 16.43 5.09 17.87
CA GLU A 546 15.79 6.34 18.29
C GLU A 546 14.96 6.15 19.57
N SER A 547 14.34 4.99 19.77
CA SER A 547 13.53 4.68 20.96
C SER A 547 14.35 4.21 22.17
N THR A 548 15.59 3.74 21.99
CA THR A 548 16.53 3.43 23.08
C THR A 548 17.48 4.59 23.39
N ASN A 549 17.50 5.63 22.54
CA ASN A 549 18.41 6.77 22.59
C ASN A 549 19.91 6.37 22.63
N GLU A 550 20.25 5.19 22.10
CA GLU A 550 21.59 4.62 22.21
C GLU A 550 22.10 4.15 20.84
N ILE A 551 22.99 4.95 20.24
CA ILE A 551 23.49 4.71 18.88
C ILE A 551 24.49 3.54 18.85
N THR A 552 25.14 3.22 19.99
CA THR A 552 26.14 2.14 20.06
C THR A 552 25.56 0.76 19.76
N TYR A 553 24.24 0.58 19.91
CA TYR A 553 23.55 -0.66 19.53
C TYR A 553 23.24 -0.80 18.04
N GLY A 554 23.48 0.24 17.24
CA GLY A 554 23.08 0.21 15.83
C GLY A 554 23.69 -0.94 15.04
N LEU A 555 24.98 -1.23 15.22
CA LEU A 555 25.63 -2.36 14.53
C LEU A 555 25.13 -3.72 15.03
N PRO A 556 25.10 -4.02 16.36
CA PRO A 556 24.52 -5.27 16.88
C PRO A 556 23.10 -5.53 16.39
N ILE A 557 22.22 -4.53 16.50
CA ILE A 557 20.82 -4.63 16.08
C ILE A 557 20.73 -4.92 14.58
N MET A 558 21.48 -4.18 13.76
CA MET A 558 21.49 -4.37 12.30
C MET A 558 21.96 -5.78 11.91
N VAL A 559 23.06 -6.26 12.49
CA VAL A 559 23.58 -7.61 12.22
C VAL A 559 22.55 -8.67 12.59
N THR A 560 21.96 -8.59 13.79
CA THR A 560 20.92 -9.54 14.22
C THR A 560 19.70 -9.50 13.32
N LEU A 561 19.23 -8.31 12.93
CA LEU A 561 18.08 -8.14 12.04
C LEU A 561 18.35 -8.71 10.65
N MET A 562 19.55 -8.53 10.09
CA MET A 562 19.92 -9.09 8.79
C MET A 562 19.94 -10.62 8.82
N VAL A 563 20.52 -11.21 9.87
CA VAL A 563 20.54 -12.68 10.05
C VAL A 563 19.13 -13.22 10.25
N ALA A 564 18.30 -12.56 11.06
CA ALA A 564 16.90 -12.93 11.27
C ALA A 564 16.06 -12.83 9.98
N LYS A 565 16.29 -11.79 9.18
CA LYS A 565 15.66 -11.63 7.86
C LYS A 565 16.07 -12.75 6.92
N TRP A 566 17.37 -13.01 6.74
CA TRP A 566 17.86 -14.04 5.82
C TRP A 566 17.33 -15.43 6.19
N THR A 567 17.36 -15.78 7.47
CA THR A 567 16.82 -17.06 7.94
C THR A 567 15.31 -17.15 7.78
N GLY A 568 14.57 -16.06 8.00
CA GLY A 568 13.14 -16.01 7.75
C GLY A 568 12.78 -16.14 6.27
N ASP A 569 13.49 -15.43 5.38
CA ASP A 569 13.22 -15.36 3.94
C ASP A 569 13.41 -16.70 3.25
N PHE A 570 14.24 -17.58 3.83
CA PHE A 570 14.40 -18.96 3.36
C PHE A 570 13.10 -19.78 3.46
N PHE A 571 12.22 -19.50 4.44
CA PHE A 571 11.02 -20.29 4.67
C PHE A 571 9.74 -19.64 4.14
N ASN A 572 9.58 -18.33 4.32
CA ASN A 572 8.37 -17.61 3.89
C ASN A 572 8.63 -16.12 3.69
N LYS A 573 7.66 -15.40 3.13
CA LYS A 573 7.69 -13.94 3.02
C LYS A 573 7.33 -13.28 4.37
N GLY A 574 7.54 -11.97 4.47
CA GLY A 574 7.12 -11.19 5.64
C GLY A 574 5.62 -11.23 5.86
N ILE A 575 5.17 -10.99 7.10
CA ILE A 575 3.77 -11.17 7.47
C ILE A 575 2.83 -10.25 6.67
N TYR A 576 3.25 -9.02 6.38
CA TYR A 576 2.44 -8.07 5.62
C TYR A 576 2.30 -8.51 4.16
N ASP A 577 3.37 -9.02 3.54
CA ASP A 577 3.33 -9.57 2.17
C ASP A 577 2.46 -10.81 2.08
N ILE A 578 2.50 -11.68 3.09
CA ILE A 578 1.59 -12.83 3.18
C ILE A 578 0.13 -12.35 3.17
N HIS A 579 -0.20 -11.31 3.93
CA HIS A 579 -1.58 -10.78 3.98
C HIS A 579 -2.00 -10.08 2.68
N VAL A 580 -1.05 -9.47 1.97
CA VAL A 580 -1.28 -8.93 0.63
C VAL A 580 -1.65 -10.08 -0.33
N GLY A 581 -0.84 -11.15 -0.34
CA GLY A 581 -1.08 -12.33 -1.17
C GLY A 581 -2.39 -13.05 -0.83
N LEU A 582 -2.71 -13.20 0.46
CA LEU A 582 -3.98 -13.81 0.90
C LEU A 582 -5.21 -13.03 0.45
N ARG A 583 -5.10 -11.72 0.20
CA ARG A 583 -6.19 -10.90 -0.32
C ARG A 583 -6.28 -10.89 -1.85
N GLY A 584 -5.35 -11.55 -2.54
CA GLY A 584 -5.28 -11.57 -4.00
C GLY A 584 -5.10 -10.16 -4.59
N VAL A 585 -4.30 -9.31 -3.94
CA VAL A 585 -3.99 -7.98 -4.50
C VAL A 585 -2.78 -8.12 -5.43
N PRO A 586 -2.85 -7.68 -6.69
CA PRO A 586 -1.73 -7.76 -7.63
C PRO A 586 -0.65 -6.70 -7.28
N LEU A 587 0.21 -7.04 -6.32
CA LEU A 587 1.36 -6.22 -5.94
C LEU A 587 2.55 -6.56 -6.85
N LEU A 588 3.17 -5.54 -7.45
CA LEU A 588 4.44 -5.74 -8.15
C LEU A 588 5.57 -5.84 -7.11
N GLU A 589 6.34 -6.92 -7.14
CA GLU A 589 7.48 -7.20 -6.25
C GLU A 589 8.74 -6.41 -6.64
N TRP A 590 9.72 -6.33 -5.74
CA TRP A 590 10.94 -5.53 -5.93
C TRP A 590 11.76 -5.94 -7.14
N GLU A 591 11.79 -7.22 -7.43
CA GLU A 591 12.60 -7.81 -8.48
C GLU A 591 11.79 -8.91 -9.16
N THR A 592 11.98 -9.08 -10.47
CA THR A 592 11.40 -10.21 -11.21
C THR A 592 12.29 -11.43 -11.06
N GLU A 593 11.69 -12.61 -11.17
CA GLU A 593 12.47 -13.84 -11.30
C GLU A 593 13.31 -13.82 -12.57
N VAL A 594 14.53 -14.35 -12.48
CA VAL A 594 15.51 -14.39 -13.58
C VAL A 594 14.96 -15.12 -14.81
N GLU A 595 14.08 -16.12 -14.60
CA GLU A 595 13.44 -16.86 -15.68
C GLU A 595 12.56 -15.98 -16.58
N MET A 596 12.01 -14.88 -16.05
CA MET A 596 11.14 -13.96 -16.79
C MET A 596 11.91 -13.11 -17.80
N ASP A 597 13.25 -13.02 -17.70
CA ASP A 597 14.09 -12.31 -18.68
C ASP A 597 14.10 -12.96 -20.07
N LYS A 598 13.70 -14.23 -20.15
CA LYS A 598 13.59 -14.95 -21.42
C LYS A 598 12.45 -14.40 -22.29
N LEU A 599 11.44 -13.81 -21.67
CA LEU A 599 10.29 -13.23 -22.37
C LEU A 599 10.58 -11.82 -22.88
N ARG A 600 9.93 -11.47 -24.00
CA ARG A 600 9.95 -10.14 -24.60
C ARG A 600 8.62 -9.43 -24.41
N ALA A 601 8.62 -8.11 -24.63
CA ALA A 601 7.41 -7.28 -24.60
C ALA A 601 6.34 -7.78 -25.57
N SER A 602 6.74 -8.32 -26.74
CA SER A 602 5.83 -8.96 -27.70
C SER A 602 5.05 -10.14 -27.14
N ASP A 603 5.60 -10.85 -26.15
CA ASP A 603 5.04 -12.11 -25.65
C ASP A 603 3.99 -11.87 -24.55
N ILE A 604 4.07 -10.69 -23.91
CA ILE A 604 3.21 -10.31 -22.77
C ILE A 604 2.19 -9.22 -23.11
N MET A 605 2.36 -8.49 -24.23
CA MET A 605 1.46 -7.41 -24.63
C MET A 605 0.08 -7.91 -25.07
N GLU A 606 -0.93 -7.05 -24.96
CA GLU A 606 -2.24 -7.27 -25.59
C GLU A 606 -2.20 -6.75 -27.04
N PRO A 607 -2.31 -7.63 -28.06
CA PRO A 607 -2.26 -7.22 -29.47
C PRO A 607 -3.60 -6.67 -29.97
N ASN A 608 -4.73 -7.04 -29.34
CA ASN A 608 -6.06 -6.61 -29.76
C ASN A 608 -6.39 -5.23 -29.19
N LEU A 609 -5.95 -4.19 -29.90
CA LEU A 609 -6.06 -2.80 -29.46
C LEU A 609 -7.45 -2.22 -29.74
N THR A 610 -8.05 -1.63 -28.71
CA THR A 610 -9.14 -0.65 -28.87
C THR A 610 -8.52 0.74 -28.91
N TYR A 611 -8.73 1.48 -30.00
CA TYR A 611 -8.05 2.75 -30.26
C TYR A 611 -9.03 3.85 -30.69
N VAL A 612 -8.56 5.09 -30.65
CA VAL A 612 -9.33 6.28 -31.00
C VAL A 612 -8.60 7.05 -32.09
N TYR A 613 -9.33 7.73 -32.99
CA TYR A 613 -8.73 8.60 -33.99
C TYR A 613 -8.61 10.05 -33.45
N PRO A 614 -7.63 10.84 -33.92
CA PRO A 614 -7.49 12.26 -33.55
C PRO A 614 -8.80 13.05 -33.63
N HIS A 615 -9.58 12.82 -34.68
CA HIS A 615 -10.93 13.34 -34.85
C HIS A 615 -11.91 12.17 -34.89
N THR A 616 -12.72 12.02 -33.85
CA THR A 616 -13.66 10.90 -33.69
C THR A 616 -15.08 11.41 -33.43
N ARG A 617 -16.09 10.77 -34.02
CA ARG A 617 -17.50 11.09 -33.77
C ARG A 617 -17.91 10.73 -32.35
N ILE A 618 -18.79 11.52 -31.75
CA ILE A 618 -19.31 11.29 -30.39
C ILE A 618 -19.93 9.91 -30.26
N GLN A 619 -20.74 9.46 -31.22
CA GLN A 619 -21.35 8.13 -31.20
C GLN A 619 -20.32 7.01 -31.03
N SER A 620 -19.14 7.15 -31.66
CA SER A 620 -18.07 6.15 -31.62
C SER A 620 -17.31 6.19 -30.29
N LEU A 621 -17.09 7.39 -29.74
CA LEU A 621 -16.51 7.52 -28.39
C LEU A 621 -17.44 6.93 -27.34
N VAL A 622 -18.73 7.24 -27.42
CA VAL A 622 -19.76 6.70 -26.53
C VAL A 622 -19.82 5.17 -26.65
N SER A 623 -19.78 4.62 -27.86
CA SER A 623 -19.79 3.17 -28.05
C SER A 623 -18.56 2.53 -27.41
N ILE A 624 -17.35 3.04 -27.67
CA ILE A 624 -16.11 2.54 -27.07
C ILE A 624 -16.16 2.61 -25.54
N LEU A 625 -16.60 3.75 -24.99
CA LEU A 625 -16.65 3.94 -23.54
C LEU A 625 -17.69 3.01 -22.88
N ARG A 626 -18.80 2.70 -23.55
CA ARG A 626 -19.83 1.79 -23.02
C ARG A 626 -19.47 0.31 -23.18
N THR A 627 -18.77 -0.07 -24.25
CA THR A 627 -18.42 -1.48 -24.53
C THR A 627 -17.10 -1.91 -23.90
N THR A 628 -16.23 -0.98 -23.50
CA THR A 628 -14.91 -1.29 -22.97
C THR A 628 -14.70 -0.80 -21.54
N VAL A 629 -13.90 -1.55 -20.78
CA VAL A 629 -13.44 -1.19 -19.43
C VAL A 629 -12.02 -0.63 -19.41
N HIS A 630 -11.42 -0.36 -20.58
CA HIS A 630 -10.07 0.17 -20.67
C HIS A 630 -10.00 1.60 -20.14
N HIS A 631 -8.90 1.91 -19.44
CA HIS A 631 -8.69 3.21 -18.79
C HIS A 631 -7.93 4.21 -19.66
N ALA A 632 -7.31 3.77 -20.75
CA ALA A 632 -6.73 4.64 -21.75
C ALA A 632 -6.84 4.00 -23.12
N PHE A 633 -6.80 4.84 -24.13
CA PHE A 633 -6.92 4.47 -25.53
C PHE A 633 -5.77 5.11 -26.32
N PRO A 634 -5.04 4.32 -27.13
CA PRO A 634 -4.06 4.88 -28.05
C PRO A 634 -4.77 5.69 -29.14
N VAL A 635 -4.21 6.87 -29.42
CA VAL A 635 -4.66 7.72 -30.52
C VAL A 635 -3.84 7.36 -31.76
N VAL A 636 -4.51 6.88 -32.79
CA VAL A 636 -3.85 6.31 -33.98
C VAL A 636 -4.43 6.84 -35.29
N THR A 637 -3.66 6.72 -36.36
CA THR A 637 -4.16 6.93 -37.74
C THR A 637 -3.78 5.76 -38.62
N GLU A 638 -4.69 5.32 -39.48
CA GLU A 638 -4.41 4.23 -40.44
C GLU A 638 -3.47 4.68 -41.57
N ASN A 639 -2.61 3.75 -42.00
CA ASN A 639 -1.78 3.92 -43.19
C ASN A 639 -2.47 3.36 -44.44
N ARG A 640 -3.40 4.12 -45.03
CA ARG A 640 -3.99 3.76 -46.34
C ARG A 640 -3.14 4.33 -47.46
N GLY A 641 -2.63 3.47 -48.35
CA GLY A 641 -1.86 3.87 -49.53
C GLY A 641 -2.64 4.73 -50.54
N ASN A 642 -3.97 4.64 -50.55
CA ASN A 642 -4.84 5.31 -51.54
C ASN A 642 -5.28 6.73 -51.12
N GLU A 643 -4.34 7.61 -50.75
CA GLU A 643 -4.64 8.93 -50.18
C GLU A 643 -5.56 9.82 -51.04
N LYS A 644 -5.37 9.82 -52.37
CA LYS A 644 -6.02 10.78 -53.30
C LYS A 644 -7.51 10.53 -53.49
N GLU A 645 -7.93 9.27 -53.63
CA GLU A 645 -9.35 8.91 -53.76
C GLU A 645 -10.08 9.08 -52.42
N PHE A 646 -9.37 8.83 -51.31
CA PHE A 646 -9.95 8.85 -49.97
C PHE A 646 -10.33 10.26 -49.47
N MET A 647 -9.67 11.31 -49.96
CA MET A 647 -9.96 12.69 -49.53
C MET A 647 -11.27 13.25 -50.09
N LYS A 648 -11.79 12.73 -51.22
CA LYS A 648 -12.79 13.42 -52.06
C LYS A 648 -14.20 13.58 -51.48
N GLY A 649 -14.47 13.22 -50.22
CA GLY A 649 -15.82 13.37 -49.67
C GLY A 649 -15.97 13.45 -48.15
N ASN A 650 -14.89 13.38 -47.37
CA ASN A 650 -15.01 13.25 -45.92
C ASN A 650 -14.03 14.18 -45.18
N GLN A 651 -14.57 15.21 -44.52
CA GLN A 651 -13.78 16.17 -43.72
C GLN A 651 -13.08 15.49 -42.52
N LEU A 652 -13.69 14.48 -41.89
CA LEU A 652 -13.07 13.73 -40.79
C LEU A 652 -11.78 13.03 -41.22
N ILE A 653 -11.84 12.35 -42.38
CA ILE A 653 -10.68 11.65 -42.92
C ILE A 653 -9.62 12.66 -43.35
N SER A 654 -10.01 13.76 -44.00
CA SER A 654 -9.10 14.85 -44.36
C SER A 654 -8.36 15.41 -43.13
N ASN A 655 -9.05 15.65 -42.01
CA ASN A 655 -8.43 16.14 -40.78
C ASN A 655 -7.47 15.11 -40.17
N ASN A 656 -7.83 13.82 -40.13
CA ASN A 656 -6.95 12.75 -39.62
C ASN A 656 -5.70 12.56 -40.51
N ILE A 657 -5.84 12.65 -41.84
CA ILE A 657 -4.70 12.60 -42.78
C ILE A 657 -3.81 13.84 -42.65
N LYS A 658 -4.41 15.03 -42.52
CA LYS A 658 -3.66 16.29 -42.30
C LYS A 658 -2.87 16.22 -41.00
N PHE A 659 -3.48 15.75 -39.92
CA PHE A 659 -2.82 15.55 -38.63
C PHE A 659 -1.63 14.58 -38.77
N LYS A 660 -1.82 13.43 -39.41
CA LYS A 660 -0.74 12.47 -39.72
C LYS A 660 0.42 13.13 -40.48
N LYS A 661 0.13 13.93 -41.51
CA LYS A 661 1.17 14.64 -42.29
C LYS A 661 1.91 15.67 -41.46
N SER A 662 1.24 16.33 -40.50
CA SER A 662 1.89 17.27 -39.57
C SER A 662 2.66 16.60 -38.42
N SER A 663 2.27 15.39 -38.00
CA SER A 663 2.88 14.70 -36.86
C SER A 663 4.09 13.84 -37.25
N ILE A 664 4.13 13.29 -38.47
CA ILE A 664 5.28 12.53 -38.96
C ILE A 664 6.44 13.50 -39.25
N LEU A 665 7.36 13.64 -38.30
CA LEU A 665 8.66 14.24 -38.55
C LEU A 665 9.48 13.27 -39.43
N THR A 666 9.54 13.52 -40.74
CA THR A 666 10.35 12.69 -41.65
C THR A 666 11.81 12.66 -41.19
N ARG A 667 12.51 11.53 -41.40
CA ARG A 667 13.95 11.41 -41.11
C ARG A 667 14.75 12.56 -41.72
N ALA A 668 14.37 13.03 -42.92
CA ALA A 668 14.95 14.20 -43.56
C ALA A 668 14.66 15.51 -42.79
N GLY A 669 13.44 15.72 -42.29
CA GLY A 669 13.08 16.83 -41.41
C GLY A 669 13.79 16.78 -40.06
N GLU A 670 13.97 15.58 -39.49
CA GLU A 670 14.75 15.35 -38.28
C GLU A 670 16.24 15.63 -38.53
N GLN A 671 16.81 15.14 -39.64
CA GLN A 671 18.18 15.46 -40.05
C GLN A 671 18.35 16.96 -40.31
N ARG A 672 17.33 17.64 -40.87
CA ARG A 672 17.32 19.08 -41.05
C ARG A 672 17.31 19.82 -39.72
N LYS A 673 16.48 19.40 -38.75
CA LYS A 673 16.48 19.97 -37.39
C LYS A 673 17.77 19.66 -36.62
N ARG A 674 18.32 18.44 -36.72
CA ARG A 674 19.61 18.08 -36.09
C ARG A 674 20.77 18.86 -36.71
N SER A 675 20.78 19.01 -38.03
CA SER A 675 21.79 19.83 -38.72
C SER A 675 21.62 21.34 -38.46
N GLN A 676 20.39 21.81 -38.24
CA GLN A 676 20.14 23.18 -37.78
C GLN A 676 20.57 23.39 -36.32
N SER A 677 20.33 22.42 -35.43
CA SER A 677 20.74 22.47 -34.02
C SER A 677 22.26 22.42 -33.86
N MET A 678 22.99 21.71 -34.74
CA MET A 678 24.45 21.81 -34.80
C MET A 678 24.94 23.16 -35.35
N LYS A 679 24.11 23.91 -36.07
CA LYS A 679 24.46 25.22 -36.62
C LYS A 679 24.04 26.39 -35.75
N SER A 680 23.43 26.17 -34.58
CA SER A 680 23.02 27.25 -33.68
C SER A 680 24.09 27.71 -32.68
N TYR A 681 25.38 27.65 -33.06
CA TYR A 681 26.34 28.64 -32.59
C TYR A 681 26.15 29.92 -33.42
N PRO A 682 25.83 31.06 -32.78
CA PRO A 682 25.18 32.17 -33.45
C PRO A 682 26.19 33.07 -34.17
N SER A 683 25.99 33.24 -35.47
CA SER A 683 26.31 34.49 -36.17
C SER A 683 25.40 34.62 -37.39
N SER A 684 24.52 35.62 -37.32
CA SER A 684 24.00 36.40 -38.46
C SER A 684 23.98 35.75 -39.84
N GLU A 685 22.79 35.53 -40.40
CA GLU A 685 22.42 36.12 -41.69
C GLU A 685 20.92 35.93 -41.96
N LEU A 686 20.19 37.04 -41.83
CA LEU A 686 18.94 37.28 -42.53
C LEU A 686 19.22 37.15 -44.04
N ARG A 687 18.69 36.14 -44.72
CA ARG A 687 18.54 36.22 -46.17
C ARG A 687 17.28 35.51 -46.64
N ASN A 688 16.36 36.37 -47.07
CA ASN A 688 15.16 36.11 -47.84
C ASN A 688 15.36 35.07 -48.95
N MET A 689 14.40 34.15 -49.06
CA MET A 689 13.99 33.53 -50.32
C MET A 689 12.47 33.49 -50.31
N CYS A 690 11.86 34.55 -50.83
CA CYS A 690 10.55 34.53 -51.44
C CYS A 690 10.77 34.07 -52.89
N ASP A 691 10.01 33.08 -53.34
CA ASP A 691 9.70 32.66 -54.73
C ASP A 691 8.92 31.33 -54.60
N GLU A 692 7.92 30.94 -55.37
CA GLU A 692 7.10 31.51 -56.43
C GLU A 692 5.88 30.57 -56.60
N HIS A 693 4.95 30.97 -57.48
CA HIS A 693 3.91 30.18 -58.14
C HIS A 693 2.57 29.88 -57.42
N ILE A 694 1.65 30.83 -57.60
CA ILE A 694 0.20 30.64 -57.60
C ILE A 694 -0.21 30.29 -59.04
N ALA A 695 -0.72 29.09 -59.30
CA ALA A 695 -1.36 28.72 -60.56
C ALA A 695 -2.88 28.75 -60.37
N SER A 696 -3.55 29.62 -61.11
CA SER A 696 -4.99 29.76 -61.23
C SER A 696 -5.50 28.89 -62.39
N GLU A 697 -6.41 27.95 -62.13
CA GLU A 697 -7.21 27.28 -63.17
C GLU A 697 -8.70 27.57 -62.96
N GLU A 698 -9.36 27.89 -64.06
CA GLU A 698 -10.73 28.41 -64.17
C GLU A 698 -11.83 27.34 -63.94
N PRO A 699 -13.07 27.75 -63.59
CA PRO A 699 -14.14 26.85 -63.18
C PRO A 699 -15.09 26.50 -64.35
N ALA A 700 -15.28 25.21 -64.62
CA ALA A 700 -16.29 24.71 -65.56
C ALA A 700 -17.42 23.94 -64.83
N GLU A 701 -18.65 24.27 -65.23
CA GLU A 701 -19.90 23.49 -65.16
C GLU A 701 -20.52 23.23 -63.77
N LYS A 702 -21.62 23.94 -63.50
CA LYS A 702 -22.24 24.11 -62.16
C LYS A 702 -23.58 23.40 -61.95
N GLU A 703 -24.06 22.55 -62.86
CA GLU A 703 -25.44 22.02 -62.75
C GLU A 703 -25.55 20.55 -62.30
N ASP A 704 -24.46 19.77 -62.30
CA ASP A 704 -24.53 18.35 -61.89
C ASP A 704 -24.22 18.11 -60.40
N LEU A 705 -23.67 19.13 -59.71
CA LEU A 705 -23.21 18.98 -58.33
C LEU A 705 -24.37 18.94 -57.32
N LEU A 706 -25.48 19.66 -57.55
CA LEU A 706 -26.58 19.71 -56.58
C LEU A 706 -27.33 18.36 -56.52
N GLN A 707 -27.53 17.73 -57.68
CA GLN A 707 -28.16 16.40 -57.79
C GLN A 707 -27.24 15.33 -57.19
N GLN A 708 -25.92 15.37 -57.49
CA GLN A 708 -24.93 14.52 -56.83
C GLN A 708 -24.87 14.76 -55.31
N MET A 709 -25.08 15.97 -54.82
CA MET A 709 -25.10 16.28 -53.39
C MET A 709 -26.36 15.74 -52.69
N LEU A 710 -27.50 15.69 -53.37
CA LEU A 710 -28.73 15.12 -52.83
C LEU A 710 -28.65 13.59 -52.76
N GLU A 711 -28.17 12.92 -53.81
CA GLU A 711 -27.98 11.47 -53.80
C GLU A 711 -26.88 11.03 -52.81
N ARG A 712 -25.82 11.84 -52.63
CA ARG A 712 -24.78 11.59 -51.61
C ARG A 712 -25.26 11.65 -50.17
N ARG A 713 -26.43 12.23 -49.87
CA ARG A 713 -26.96 12.22 -48.51
C ARG A 713 -27.57 10.88 -48.09
N TYR A 714 -27.79 9.95 -49.01
CA TYR A 714 -28.53 8.71 -48.76
C TYR A 714 -27.68 7.44 -48.72
N THR A 715 -26.36 7.48 -48.95
CA THR A 715 -25.55 6.28 -48.79
C THR A 715 -25.34 5.98 -47.30
N PRO A 716 -25.76 4.80 -46.80
CA PRO A 716 -25.40 4.35 -45.46
C PRO A 716 -23.88 4.22 -45.40
N TYR A 717 -23.24 4.95 -44.48
CA TYR A 717 -21.81 4.90 -44.29
C TYR A 717 -21.38 3.46 -43.95
N PRO A 718 -20.27 2.95 -44.51
CA PRO A 718 -19.70 1.71 -44.01
C PRO A 718 -19.37 1.93 -42.53
N ASN A 719 -19.82 1.02 -41.66
CA ASN A 719 -19.32 0.94 -40.30
C ASN A 719 -17.79 0.94 -40.40
N LEU A 720 -17.12 1.94 -39.81
CA LEU A 720 -15.66 1.99 -39.79
C LEU A 720 -15.06 0.81 -39.01
N TYR A 721 -15.92 0.08 -38.29
CA TYR A 721 -15.67 -1.21 -37.68
C TYR A 721 -16.23 -2.28 -38.62
N PRO A 722 -15.41 -3.21 -39.14
CA PRO A 722 -15.97 -4.37 -39.81
C PRO A 722 -16.84 -5.14 -38.82
N ASP A 723 -18.03 -5.58 -39.26
CA ASP A 723 -18.93 -6.39 -38.44
C ASP A 723 -18.33 -7.78 -38.09
N GLN A 724 -17.22 -8.15 -38.74
CA GLN A 724 -16.52 -9.41 -38.52
C GLN A 724 -15.32 -9.20 -37.60
N SER A 725 -15.38 -9.81 -36.41
CA SER A 725 -14.21 -10.09 -35.60
C SER A 725 -13.17 -10.88 -36.41
N PRO A 726 -11.86 -10.66 -36.22
CA PRO A 726 -10.83 -11.42 -36.92
C PRO A 726 -11.07 -12.92 -36.74
N SER A 727 -11.22 -13.69 -37.82
CA SER A 727 -11.31 -15.14 -37.73
C SER A 727 -9.92 -15.75 -37.49
N GLU A 728 -9.88 -17.01 -37.05
CA GLU A 728 -8.61 -17.72 -36.81
C GLU A 728 -7.75 -17.81 -38.08
N ASP A 729 -8.38 -17.84 -39.25
CA ASP A 729 -7.75 -18.00 -40.58
C ASP A 729 -7.00 -16.77 -41.12
N TRP A 730 -7.03 -15.62 -40.42
CA TRP A 730 -6.36 -14.41 -40.91
C TRP A 730 -4.85 -14.57 -40.81
N THR A 731 -4.14 -14.23 -41.88
CA THR A 731 -2.68 -14.20 -41.85
C THR A 731 -2.19 -13.15 -40.85
N MET A 732 -0.99 -13.35 -40.30
CA MET A 732 -0.41 -12.43 -39.32
C MET A 732 -0.34 -10.99 -39.87
N GLU A 733 -0.05 -10.84 -41.15
CA GLU A 733 0.00 -9.57 -41.88
C GLU A 733 -1.39 -8.92 -42.02
N GLU A 734 -2.45 -9.70 -42.29
CA GLU A 734 -3.83 -9.20 -42.37
C GLU A 734 -4.40 -8.80 -41.00
N ARG A 735 -3.94 -9.45 -39.91
CA ARG A 735 -4.27 -9.03 -38.54
C ARG A 735 -3.67 -7.66 -38.20
N PHE A 736 -2.47 -7.35 -38.68
CA PHE A 736 -1.78 -6.10 -38.37
C PHE A 736 -2.10 -5.01 -39.40
N ARG A 737 -3.21 -4.29 -39.18
CA ARG A 737 -3.40 -3.00 -39.86
C ARG A 737 -2.30 -2.04 -39.40
N PRO A 738 -1.57 -1.36 -40.31
CA PRO A 738 -0.53 -0.40 -39.94
C PRO A 738 -1.17 0.85 -39.30
N LEU A 739 -1.12 0.91 -37.96
CA LEU A 739 -1.69 1.97 -37.12
C LEU A 739 -0.56 2.87 -36.60
N THR A 740 -0.39 4.05 -37.19
CA THR A 740 0.58 5.05 -36.72
C THR A 740 0.15 5.59 -35.36
N PHE A 741 1.04 5.54 -34.37
CA PHE A 741 0.77 5.96 -32.99
C PHE A 741 1.07 7.45 -32.78
N HIS A 742 0.15 8.19 -32.15
CA HIS A 742 0.32 9.63 -31.88
C HIS A 742 0.27 10.00 -30.40
N GLY A 743 -0.18 9.09 -29.53
CA GLY A 743 -0.29 9.37 -28.10
C GLY A 743 -1.30 8.48 -27.38
N LEU A 744 -1.48 8.72 -26.09
CA LEU A 744 -2.46 8.05 -25.24
C LEU A 744 -3.46 9.04 -24.68
N ILE A 745 -4.75 8.76 -24.78
CA ILE A 745 -5.80 9.52 -24.11
C ILE A 745 -6.46 8.69 -23.01
N LEU A 746 -6.66 9.28 -21.84
CA LEU A 746 -7.30 8.60 -20.72
C LEU A 746 -8.82 8.55 -20.90
N ARG A 747 -9.43 7.48 -20.41
CA ARG A 747 -10.89 7.29 -20.34
C ARG A 747 -11.56 8.46 -19.61
N SER A 748 -11.00 8.88 -18.48
CA SER A 748 -11.50 10.01 -17.69
C SER A 748 -11.50 11.31 -18.49
N GLN A 749 -10.49 11.54 -19.33
CA GLN A 749 -10.41 12.71 -20.19
C GLN A 749 -11.50 12.68 -21.26
N LEU A 750 -11.68 11.55 -21.95
CA LEU A 750 -12.76 11.39 -22.93
C LEU A 750 -14.14 11.63 -22.32
N VAL A 751 -14.40 11.07 -21.13
CA VAL A 751 -15.66 11.30 -20.42
C VAL A 751 -15.83 12.78 -20.08
N THR A 752 -14.78 13.44 -19.59
CA THR A 752 -14.83 14.87 -19.25
C THR A 752 -15.12 15.73 -20.48
N LEU A 753 -14.52 15.42 -21.64
CA LEU A 753 -14.81 16.11 -22.90
C LEU A 753 -16.28 15.97 -23.32
N LEU A 754 -16.86 14.77 -23.15
CA LEU A 754 -18.28 14.54 -23.44
C LEU A 754 -19.20 15.28 -22.47
N VAL A 755 -18.93 15.21 -21.16
CA VAL A 755 -19.70 15.90 -20.12
C VAL A 755 -19.71 17.42 -20.33
N ARG A 756 -18.57 17.98 -20.76
CA ARG A 756 -18.43 19.42 -21.04
C ARG A 756 -18.90 19.83 -22.43
N GLY A 757 -19.36 18.89 -23.26
CA GLY A 757 -19.81 19.17 -24.62
C GLY A 757 -18.70 19.69 -25.54
N VAL A 758 -17.45 19.29 -25.31
CA VAL A 758 -16.30 19.73 -26.12
C VAL A 758 -16.31 19.00 -27.44
N CYS A 759 -16.93 19.61 -28.44
CA CYS A 759 -17.10 19.03 -29.77
C CYS A 759 -17.38 20.12 -30.81
N TYR A 760 -17.24 19.76 -32.08
CA TYR A 760 -17.49 20.62 -33.23
C TYR A 760 -18.30 19.90 -34.31
N SER A 761 -18.94 20.66 -35.20
CA SER A 761 -19.76 20.10 -36.28
C SER A 761 -18.90 19.63 -37.46
N GLU A 762 -19.36 18.61 -38.19
CA GLU A 762 -18.69 18.09 -39.40
C GLU A 762 -18.60 19.11 -40.55
N SER A 763 -19.32 20.22 -40.48
CA SER A 763 -19.20 21.34 -41.42
C SER A 763 -18.17 22.40 -41.02
N GLN A 764 -17.61 22.31 -39.81
CA GLN A 764 -16.70 23.28 -39.23
C GLN A 764 -15.30 22.69 -39.04
N SER A 765 -14.31 23.57 -38.91
CA SER A 765 -12.93 23.18 -38.60
C SER A 765 -12.78 22.80 -37.13
N SER A 766 -11.83 21.92 -36.78
CA SER A 766 -11.49 21.59 -35.39
C SER A 766 -11.08 22.82 -34.56
N ALA A 767 -10.65 23.90 -35.22
CA ALA A 767 -10.37 25.18 -34.57
C ALA A 767 -11.60 25.84 -33.90
N SER A 768 -12.84 25.46 -34.28
CA SER A 768 -14.05 25.97 -33.61
C SER A 768 -14.40 25.21 -32.33
N GLN A 769 -13.69 24.11 -32.00
CA GLN A 769 -13.92 23.36 -30.78
C GLN A 769 -13.56 24.20 -29.54
N PRO A 770 -14.42 24.26 -28.51
CA PRO A 770 -14.10 24.95 -27.27
C PRO A 770 -12.88 24.30 -26.58
N ARG A 771 -11.99 25.13 -26.02
CA ARG A 771 -10.81 24.68 -25.29
C ARG A 771 -11.14 24.56 -23.80
N LEU A 772 -10.85 23.41 -23.23
CA LEU A 772 -11.03 23.10 -21.82
C LEU A 772 -9.71 23.35 -21.08
N SER A 773 -9.77 24.09 -19.98
CA SER A 773 -8.60 24.34 -19.14
C SER A 773 -8.24 23.11 -18.30
N TYR A 774 -6.97 23.02 -17.88
CA TYR A 774 -6.52 21.92 -17.01
C TYR A 774 -7.29 21.85 -15.68
N ALA A 775 -7.70 23.01 -15.14
CA ALA A 775 -8.46 23.07 -13.89
C ALA A 775 -9.86 22.44 -14.04
N GLU A 776 -10.51 22.65 -15.18
CA GLU A 776 -11.81 22.05 -15.49
C GLU A 776 -11.67 20.54 -15.76
N MET A 777 -10.57 20.10 -16.39
CA MET A 777 -10.28 18.68 -16.58
C MET A 777 -10.11 17.92 -15.25
N ALA A 778 -9.47 18.57 -14.26
CA ALA A 778 -9.24 18.00 -12.94
C ALA A 778 -10.38 18.27 -11.94
N GLU A 779 -11.50 18.85 -12.40
CA GLU A 779 -12.57 19.27 -11.50
C GLU A 779 -13.26 18.07 -10.84
N ASP A 780 -13.55 17.04 -11.63
CA ASP A 780 -14.26 15.83 -11.20
C ASP A 780 -13.36 14.81 -10.48
N TYR A 781 -12.04 15.05 -10.42
CA TYR A 781 -11.14 14.21 -9.62
C TYR A 781 -11.55 14.28 -8.13
N PRO A 782 -11.66 13.15 -7.41
CA PRO A 782 -11.22 11.80 -7.78
C PRO A 782 -12.31 10.86 -8.36
N ARG A 783 -13.53 11.35 -8.57
CA ARG A 783 -14.68 10.56 -9.04
C ARG A 783 -15.26 11.16 -10.32
N TYR A 784 -14.67 10.76 -11.44
CA TYR A 784 -15.22 11.05 -12.76
C TYR A 784 -16.60 10.41 -12.90
N PRO A 785 -17.55 11.07 -13.58
CA PRO A 785 -18.87 10.49 -13.86
C PRO A 785 -18.73 9.22 -14.69
N ASP A 786 -19.63 8.26 -14.50
CA ASP A 786 -19.69 7.12 -15.41
C ASP A 786 -20.42 7.50 -16.70
N ILE A 787 -20.01 6.89 -17.82
CA ILE A 787 -20.61 7.13 -19.12
C ILE A 787 -22.08 6.69 -19.17
N HIS A 788 -22.49 5.78 -18.27
CA HIS A 788 -23.87 5.32 -18.14
C HIS A 788 -24.77 6.36 -17.45
N ASP A 789 -24.19 7.23 -16.62
CA ASP A 789 -24.91 8.30 -15.91
C ASP A 789 -25.03 9.58 -16.75
N LEU A 790 -24.33 9.66 -17.89
CA LEU A 790 -24.30 10.83 -18.74
C LEU A 790 -25.55 10.92 -19.63
N ASP A 791 -26.24 12.06 -19.57
CA ASP A 791 -27.36 12.37 -20.44
C ASP A 791 -26.88 12.74 -21.85
N LEU A 792 -26.85 11.73 -22.72
CA LEU A 792 -26.44 11.89 -24.12
C LEU A 792 -27.45 12.64 -24.98
N THR A 793 -28.66 12.93 -24.49
CA THR A 793 -29.68 13.63 -25.29
C THR A 793 -29.26 15.05 -25.66
N LEU A 794 -28.38 15.65 -24.86
CA LEU A 794 -27.80 16.98 -25.11
C LEU A 794 -26.70 16.97 -26.18
N LEU A 795 -26.14 15.81 -26.50
CA LEU A 795 -25.02 15.67 -27.44
C LEU A 795 -25.51 15.10 -28.77
N ASN A 796 -25.33 15.84 -29.86
CA ASN A 796 -25.64 15.33 -31.18
C ASN A 796 -24.61 14.24 -31.58
N PRO A 797 -25.04 13.00 -31.85
CA PRO A 797 -24.14 11.84 -32.07
C PRO A 797 -23.22 12.00 -33.29
N ARG A 798 -23.59 12.87 -34.24
CA ARG A 798 -22.82 13.15 -35.47
C ARG A 798 -21.71 14.19 -35.26
N MET A 799 -21.69 14.92 -34.15
CA MET A 799 -20.61 15.85 -33.88
C MET A 799 -19.31 15.12 -33.53
N ILE A 800 -18.21 15.87 -33.64
CA ILE A 800 -16.86 15.33 -33.64
C ILE A 800 -16.10 15.93 -32.47
N VAL A 801 -15.27 15.12 -31.84
CA VAL A 801 -14.33 15.55 -30.80
C VAL A 801 -12.93 15.44 -31.40
N ASP A 802 -12.20 16.55 -31.38
CA ASP A 802 -10.75 16.58 -31.57
C ASP A 802 -10.09 16.29 -30.21
N VAL A 803 -9.51 15.10 -30.11
CA VAL A 803 -8.86 14.62 -28.89
C VAL A 803 -7.38 15.01 -28.82
N THR A 804 -6.81 15.55 -29.90
CA THR A 804 -5.37 15.82 -30.02
C THR A 804 -4.81 16.75 -28.94
N PRO A 805 -5.54 17.80 -28.48
CA PRO A 805 -5.01 18.66 -27.42
C PRO A 805 -4.98 18.00 -26.05
N TYR A 806 -5.79 16.95 -25.87
CA TYR A 806 -6.08 16.39 -24.55
C TYR A 806 -5.36 15.08 -24.29
N MET A 807 -4.81 14.44 -25.34
CA MET A 807 -3.98 13.25 -25.22
C MET A 807 -2.58 13.59 -24.70
N ASN A 808 -1.90 12.60 -24.11
CA ASN A 808 -0.46 12.65 -23.90
C ASN A 808 0.24 12.27 -25.23
N PRO A 809 0.95 13.18 -25.92
CA PRO A 809 1.59 12.89 -27.20
C PRO A 809 2.87 12.07 -27.04
N SER A 810 3.48 12.07 -25.85
CA SER A 810 4.76 11.41 -25.58
C SER A 810 4.71 10.54 -24.32
N PRO A 811 3.84 9.51 -24.26
CA PRO A 811 3.89 8.53 -23.20
C PRO A 811 5.19 7.72 -23.30
N PHE A 812 5.60 7.06 -22.21
CA PHE A 812 6.66 6.07 -22.27
C PHE A 812 6.27 4.97 -23.25
N THR A 813 7.19 4.57 -24.14
CA THR A 813 6.99 3.48 -25.09
C THR A 813 8.18 2.53 -25.07
N VAL A 814 7.94 1.29 -25.46
CA VAL A 814 9.00 0.27 -25.58
C VAL A 814 8.93 -0.43 -26.93
N SER A 815 10.07 -0.96 -27.37
CA SER A 815 10.14 -1.84 -28.54
C SER A 815 9.55 -3.22 -28.23
N PRO A 816 8.92 -3.91 -29.19
CA PRO A 816 8.45 -5.28 -28.99
C PRO A 816 9.55 -6.26 -28.56
N ASN A 817 10.81 -5.97 -28.90
CA ASN A 817 11.95 -6.83 -28.56
C ASN A 817 12.51 -6.60 -27.14
N THR A 818 11.98 -5.63 -26.40
CA THR A 818 12.43 -5.27 -25.05
C THR A 818 12.20 -6.43 -24.09
N HIS A 819 13.18 -6.74 -23.24
CA HIS A 819 13.06 -7.81 -22.24
C HIS A 819 12.05 -7.45 -21.13
N VAL A 820 11.38 -8.46 -20.58
CA VAL A 820 10.33 -8.25 -19.56
C VAL A 820 10.87 -7.62 -18.27
N SER A 821 12.11 -7.89 -17.82
CA SER A 821 12.68 -7.16 -16.66
C SER A 821 12.79 -5.66 -16.88
N GLN A 822 13.17 -5.23 -18.09
CA GLN A 822 13.26 -3.81 -18.41
C GLN A 822 11.87 -3.17 -18.39
N VAL A 823 10.87 -3.87 -18.94
CA VAL A 823 9.46 -3.46 -18.87
C VAL A 823 8.99 -3.37 -17.42
N PHE A 824 9.27 -4.40 -16.62
CA PHE A 824 8.88 -4.46 -15.21
C PHE A 824 9.52 -3.33 -14.40
N ASN A 825 10.81 -3.10 -14.58
CA ASN A 825 11.54 -1.99 -13.97
C ASN A 825 10.93 -0.64 -14.37
N LEU A 826 10.52 -0.47 -15.63
CA LEU A 826 9.88 0.76 -16.07
C LEU A 826 8.52 0.99 -15.39
N PHE A 827 7.68 -0.04 -15.30
CA PHE A 827 6.41 0.03 -14.55
C PHE A 827 6.64 0.35 -13.07
N ARG A 828 7.65 -0.27 -12.46
CA ARG A 828 7.98 -0.12 -11.04
C ARG A 828 8.69 1.19 -10.70
N THR A 829 9.44 1.80 -11.61
CA THR A 829 10.25 3.03 -11.38
C THR A 829 9.64 4.30 -11.97
N MET A 830 8.74 4.20 -12.96
CA MET A 830 7.91 5.32 -13.43
C MET A 830 6.44 5.31 -12.96
N GLY A 831 5.89 4.18 -12.51
CA GLY A 831 4.54 4.14 -11.93
C GLY A 831 3.47 4.09 -12.99
N LEU A 832 3.84 3.47 -14.10
CA LEU A 832 3.02 3.43 -15.30
C LEU A 832 1.79 2.57 -15.03
N ARG A 833 0.70 3.00 -15.63
CA ARG A 833 -0.53 2.21 -15.73
C ARG A 833 -0.57 1.43 -17.04
N HIS A 834 -0.08 2.06 -18.10
CA HIS A 834 -0.14 1.61 -19.48
C HIS A 834 1.21 1.88 -20.14
N LEU A 835 1.66 0.94 -20.97
CA LEU A 835 2.90 1.05 -21.72
C LEU A 835 2.66 0.59 -23.17
N PRO A 836 2.50 1.52 -24.12
CA PRO A 836 2.42 1.19 -25.54
C PRO A 836 3.69 0.54 -26.06
N VAL A 837 3.52 -0.53 -26.82
CA VAL A 837 4.57 -1.22 -27.56
C VAL A 837 4.53 -0.73 -29.00
N VAL A 838 5.61 -0.06 -29.42
CA VAL A 838 5.69 0.60 -30.72
C VAL A 838 6.84 0.00 -31.52
N ASN A 839 6.61 -0.31 -32.80
CA ASN A 839 7.64 -0.84 -33.69
C ASN A 839 8.61 0.25 -34.16
N ALA A 840 9.64 -0.14 -34.91
CA ALA A 840 10.65 0.79 -35.44
C ALA A 840 10.08 1.83 -36.45
N VAL A 841 8.87 1.61 -36.97
CA VAL A 841 8.20 2.50 -37.94
C VAL A 841 7.30 3.53 -37.25
N GLY A 842 7.11 3.43 -35.92
CA GLY A 842 6.21 4.30 -35.17
C GLY A 842 4.76 3.81 -35.14
N GLU A 843 4.52 2.53 -35.43
CA GLU A 843 3.21 1.91 -35.37
C GLU A 843 3.01 1.16 -34.06
N ILE A 844 1.82 1.27 -33.48
CA ILE A 844 1.49 0.56 -32.25
C ILE A 844 1.17 -0.91 -32.56
N VAL A 845 1.82 -1.81 -31.84
CA VAL A 845 1.67 -3.27 -32.01
C VAL A 845 0.88 -3.88 -30.85
N GLY A 846 0.96 -3.27 -29.67
CA GLY A 846 0.25 -3.74 -28.50
C GLY A 846 0.36 -2.74 -27.34
N ILE A 847 -0.34 -3.05 -26.24
CA ILE A 847 -0.24 -2.31 -24.99
C ILE A 847 0.03 -3.31 -23.87
N ILE A 848 0.97 -2.97 -23.00
CA ILE A 848 1.23 -3.67 -21.75
C ILE A 848 0.56 -2.88 -20.63
N THR A 849 -0.06 -3.59 -19.69
CA THR A 849 -0.62 -3.00 -18.47
C THR A 849 -0.05 -3.72 -17.26
N ARG A 850 -0.29 -3.17 -16.06
CA ARG A 850 0.13 -3.83 -14.80
C ARG A 850 -0.44 -5.23 -14.61
N HIS A 851 -1.59 -5.53 -15.21
CA HIS A 851 -2.17 -6.87 -15.17
C HIS A 851 -1.31 -7.90 -15.93
N ASN A 852 -0.62 -7.48 -16.99
CA ASN A 852 0.28 -8.34 -17.77
C ASN A 852 1.62 -8.59 -17.07
N LEU A 853 1.84 -8.02 -15.90
CA LEU A 853 3.04 -8.18 -15.08
C LEU A 853 2.76 -8.88 -13.75
N THR A 854 1.54 -9.42 -13.57
CA THR A 854 1.28 -10.27 -12.42
C THR A 854 2.08 -11.57 -12.56
N TYR A 855 2.51 -12.10 -11.42
CA TYR A 855 3.30 -13.33 -11.37
C TYR A 855 2.63 -14.48 -12.16
N GLU A 856 1.34 -14.70 -11.92
CA GLU A 856 0.56 -15.75 -12.58
C GLU A 856 0.51 -15.58 -14.11
N PHE A 857 0.32 -14.34 -14.60
CA PHE A 857 0.28 -14.06 -16.03
C PHE A 857 1.64 -14.33 -16.67
N LEU A 858 2.72 -13.86 -16.03
CA LEU A 858 4.08 -14.08 -16.52
C LEU A 858 4.45 -15.56 -16.52
N GLN A 859 4.08 -16.32 -15.48
CA GLN A 859 4.28 -17.76 -15.46
C GLN A 859 3.49 -18.50 -16.52
N ALA A 860 2.24 -18.10 -16.78
CA ALA A 860 1.44 -18.68 -17.86
C ALA A 860 2.09 -18.41 -19.23
N ARG A 861 2.58 -17.19 -19.47
CA ARG A 861 3.31 -16.84 -20.70
C ARG A 861 4.65 -17.56 -20.82
N LEU A 862 5.37 -17.73 -19.72
CA LEU A 862 6.63 -18.49 -19.68
C LEU A 862 6.39 -19.97 -20.04
N ARG A 863 5.33 -20.59 -19.50
CA ARG A 863 4.93 -21.96 -19.86
C ARG A 863 4.58 -22.07 -21.35
N GLN A 864 3.84 -21.11 -21.89
CA GLN A 864 3.53 -21.06 -23.33
C GLN A 864 4.80 -20.91 -24.18
N HIS A 865 5.71 -20.03 -23.77
CA HIS A 865 6.98 -19.81 -24.47
C HIS A 865 7.84 -21.09 -24.53
N TYR A 866 7.87 -21.89 -23.46
CA TYR A 866 8.53 -23.20 -23.45
C TYR A 866 7.81 -24.27 -24.29
N GLN A 867 6.52 -24.13 -24.56
CA GLN A 867 5.78 -25.03 -25.45
C GLN A 867 5.95 -24.66 -26.93
N THR A 868 6.21 -23.38 -27.22
CA THR A 868 6.47 -22.89 -28.59
C THR A 868 7.89 -23.14 -29.08
N ILE A 869 8.86 -23.25 -28.16
CA ILE A 869 10.22 -23.70 -28.43
C ILE A 869 10.22 -25.22 -28.53
#